data_AF-A0A638X9E8-F1
#
_entry.id   AF-A0A638X9E8-F1
#
_cell.length_a   1.000
_cell.length_b   1.000
_cell.length_c   1.000
_cell.angle_alpha   90.00
_cell.angle_beta   90.00
_cell.angle_gamma   90.00
#
_symmetry.space_group_name_H-M   'P 1'
#
loop_
_entity.id
_entity.type
_entity.pdbx_description
1 polymer ?
#
loop_
_entity_poly.entity_id
_entity_poly.type
_entity_poly.pdbx_seq_one_letter_code
_entity_poly.pdbx_strand_id
1 'polypeptide(L)'
;MKRNLNTSYRLVWNDVLGAFVAVSELAKAKGKRTGAVLAVTVAGLAGSAAALADGSNITVPGGESVTGVVVSNHDSHQVYGQAAGSIINTGQEYGDDDENNQGGQFIQSGGVATSSVVNASGLEAVLKGGSATDTIVNSGGGQSVHGEATGTVLNGGSQWVHDGGVANGTVINEAGYQLVKAGATASGTVVNTGSQGGPDAENSDGQFVSGDVTDTLINANGRQVIFEGGSADTTTVKMGGDQSVHGVAKNTLLEGGFQYVHEGASAEGTVISQNGWQVVKNGATATDTTILNGTGTEAANGNSASSQSVQAGGSALNTTIGDDSPSGELLTDLSYQMVNGGRAENTTINNGGVQSVFAGGTAIGSVVNRGGRLEVSIWQDEPVAGKTAVAGSANNVTVEADGVLSVDAGTSAMDVVIKQGGALWATTDSTVTGTNSLGDFSIDGTTHTATNVLLENGGKLSVLSNGIAESTTVNNGGVLAVAAGGTASDIVMNDGGTLIADTGANILGNTTLKDNAVLAGDVTNNDTLLFSTGSGAEARFSGTLSGEGSLLKEGDGTLTVSDSTVTQSQLTLNGGTLALENSVVNSDVIAQSGTSLLLTGNTVLNGAIDPTDVTLDSGAIWNIPDNATVKSVLDDLSASGTINFTSVSGSFTPNTLTVKNLIGHGGGINMSVRLDDPTFPTDMLIIDGGTATGKTWLNFTNVGNAGLGLATTGNGIKVVDAINGATTEAGAFALGRKLQAGAYNYTLQHGTADESWYLTSEAAYRAETALYASLFAQTLDYDRVLAGSYSQRSNNAQRGSDNAVWGRIQGGHLGHGDRKGLAQGTTPESSGSYGFLQLGGDLLRTDVLMAGVYGALGESNNEVKNDDRSRAGSVRDHAYSLGGYLTAVDSGTGLWADMVAQGSRHSLEATSADNRFHTRGWSWLGSLGSGLPLNIGTSLVLEPQVQYVYQSTSLDNGHDNGGYVNFGTGSAQHVRAGLRLGNQSDMVFGQGTSTLAGYESTMKLSAAELPVNWWVTPSVIRTFGSDGDLNMGTTTAGSNVTFSPSQNGTALDVQAGVEAQIRQNVTLGVQGGYTRSVSGNSAGGYNGQATLKVAF
;
A
#
# COMPACT_ATOMS: atom_id res chain seq x y z
N MET A 1 10.67 -13.54 44.21
CA MET A 1 11.49 -14.32 45.17
C MET A 1 10.82 -14.22 46.54
N LYS A 2 10.34 -15.33 47.12
CA LYS A 2 9.58 -15.40 48.38
C LYS A 2 10.43 -15.02 49.59
N ARG A 3 9.88 -14.25 50.55
CA ARG A 3 10.00 -14.48 52.01
C ARG A 3 9.27 -13.42 52.82
N ASN A 4 8.10 -13.80 53.37
CA ASN A 4 7.64 -13.54 54.73
C ASN A 4 6.21 -14.11 54.87
N LEU A 5 6.09 -15.43 54.78
CA LEU A 5 4.89 -16.14 55.22
C LEU A 5 5.25 -16.98 56.44
N ASN A 6 4.48 -16.76 57.50
CA ASN A 6 4.61 -17.32 58.84
C ASN A 6 4.71 -18.86 58.78
N THR A 7 5.81 -19.45 59.26
CA THR A 7 6.08 -20.90 59.15
C THR A 7 5.54 -21.75 60.31
N SER A 8 4.73 -21.17 61.19
CA SER A 8 4.13 -21.87 62.33
C SER A 8 2.60 -21.85 62.19
N TYR A 9 2.04 -23.02 61.92
CA TYR A 9 0.60 -23.26 61.86
C TYR A 9 0.23 -24.31 62.91
N ARG A 10 -0.88 -24.10 63.61
CA ARG A 10 -1.48 -25.13 64.46
C ARG A 10 -2.67 -25.76 63.76
N LEU A 11 -2.83 -27.07 63.89
CA LEU A 11 -4.03 -27.78 63.46
C LEU A 11 -5.09 -27.60 64.54
N VAL A 12 -6.20 -26.95 64.17
CA VAL A 12 -7.36 -26.78 65.04
C VAL A 12 -8.52 -27.54 64.42
N TRP A 13 -9.18 -28.36 65.22
CA TRP A 13 -10.41 -29.03 64.81
C TRP A 13 -11.47 -27.97 64.53
N ASN A 14 -12.02 -27.96 63.31
CA ASN A 14 -13.10 -27.07 62.91
C ASN A 14 -14.40 -27.89 62.86
N ASP A 15 -15.28 -27.66 63.83
CA ASP A 15 -16.53 -28.38 63.98
C ASP A 15 -17.54 -28.14 62.86
N VAL A 16 -17.40 -27.05 62.08
CA VAL A 16 -18.27 -26.75 60.94
C VAL A 16 -17.91 -27.61 59.72
N LEU A 17 -16.62 -27.88 59.52
CA LEU A 17 -16.12 -28.68 58.40
C LEU A 17 -15.86 -30.16 58.77
N GLY A 18 -15.91 -30.52 60.06
CA GLY A 18 -15.61 -31.87 60.54
C GLY A 18 -14.18 -32.32 60.25
N ALA A 19 -13.23 -31.38 60.20
CA ALA A 19 -11.83 -31.65 59.86
C ALA A 19 -10.86 -30.72 60.60
N PHE A 20 -9.60 -31.14 60.71
CA PHE A 20 -8.52 -30.27 61.19
C PHE A 20 -8.09 -29.27 60.12
N VAL A 21 -8.02 -27.99 60.46
CA VAL A 21 -7.64 -26.89 59.56
C VAL A 21 -6.43 -26.15 60.13
N ALA A 22 -5.50 -25.74 59.27
CA ALA A 22 -4.26 -25.08 59.66
C ALA A 22 -4.46 -23.55 59.77
N VAL A 23 -4.15 -22.97 60.93
CA VAL A 23 -4.27 -21.52 61.19
C VAL A 23 -2.97 -20.92 61.74
N SER A 24 -2.70 -19.66 61.35
CA SER A 24 -1.50 -18.88 61.70
C SER A 24 -1.47 -18.48 63.19
N GLU A 25 -0.31 -18.60 63.85
CA GLU A 25 -0.12 -18.23 65.26
C GLU A 25 -0.30 -16.73 65.58
N LEU A 26 -0.34 -15.86 64.56
CA LEU A 26 -0.50 -14.40 64.72
C LEU A 26 -1.97 -13.92 64.78
N ALA A 27 -2.95 -14.83 64.65
CA ALA A 27 -4.35 -14.47 64.89
C ALA A 27 -4.54 -14.11 66.38
N LYS A 28 -4.52 -12.81 66.70
CA LYS A 28 -4.80 -12.32 68.07
C LYS A 28 -6.19 -12.79 68.48
N ALA A 29 -6.22 -13.54 69.58
CA ALA A 29 -7.43 -14.05 70.21
C ALA A 29 -8.36 -12.89 70.57
N LYS A 30 -9.37 -12.61 69.74
CA LYS A 30 -10.59 -11.84 70.09
C LYS A 30 -11.67 -11.83 69.00
N GLY A 31 -11.75 -12.87 68.15
CA GLY A 31 -12.82 -13.02 67.16
C GLY A 31 -13.59 -14.31 67.35
N LYS A 32 -14.87 -14.19 67.75
CA LYS A 32 -15.94 -15.20 67.79
C LYS A 32 -15.91 -16.23 68.92
N ARG A 33 -16.73 -15.94 69.95
CA ARG A 33 -17.69 -16.94 70.43
C ARG A 33 -18.78 -17.06 69.38
N THR A 34 -18.75 -18.08 68.55
CA THR A 34 -20.00 -18.60 67.98
C THR A 34 -20.62 -19.45 69.07
N GLY A 35 -21.51 -18.84 69.86
CA GLY A 35 -22.61 -19.61 70.41
C GLY A 35 -23.30 -20.21 69.20
N ALA A 36 -23.19 -21.54 69.04
CA ALA A 36 -24.19 -22.25 68.30
C ALA A 36 -25.52 -21.81 68.94
N VAL A 37 -26.32 -21.03 68.22
CA VAL A 37 -27.76 -21.06 68.44
C VAL A 37 -28.14 -22.47 68.01
N LEU A 38 -27.96 -23.41 68.92
CA LEU A 38 -28.81 -24.57 68.99
C LEU A 38 -30.19 -23.93 69.16
N ALA A 39 -30.95 -23.88 68.07
CA ALA A 39 -32.38 -23.69 68.15
C ALA A 39 -32.89 -24.85 69.02
N VAL A 40 -32.86 -24.68 70.34
CA VAL A 40 -33.74 -25.40 71.22
C VAL A 40 -35.10 -24.86 70.88
N THR A 41 -35.75 -25.51 69.93
CA THR A 41 -37.20 -25.54 69.90
C THR A 41 -37.60 -25.99 71.30
N VAL A 42 -38.02 -25.06 72.15
CA VAL A 42 -38.81 -25.40 73.33
C VAL A 42 -40.16 -25.84 72.77
N ALA A 43 -40.19 -27.07 72.26
CA ALA A 43 -41.41 -27.82 72.11
C ALA A 43 -41.95 -28.00 73.54
N GLY A 44 -42.99 -27.23 73.84
CA GLY A 44 -43.87 -27.33 75.01
C GLY A 44 -43.34 -28.14 76.20
N LEU A 45 -42.67 -27.48 77.12
CA LEU A 45 -42.68 -27.91 78.52
C LEU A 45 -43.74 -27.07 79.25
N ALA A 46 -44.99 -27.47 79.06
CA ALA A 46 -46.06 -27.18 79.98
C ALA A 46 -45.78 -27.93 81.31
N GLY A 47 -44.82 -27.42 82.07
CA GLY A 47 -44.63 -27.78 83.47
C GLY A 47 -45.60 -26.97 84.29
N SER A 48 -46.60 -27.64 84.86
CA SER A 48 -47.64 -27.09 85.72
C SER A 48 -47.09 -26.19 86.84
N ALA A 49 -47.09 -24.87 86.64
CA ALA A 49 -47.12 -23.90 87.72
C ALA A 49 -48.58 -23.63 88.07
N ALA A 50 -48.90 -23.59 89.37
CA ALA A 50 -50.24 -23.31 89.85
C ALA A 50 -50.77 -22.03 89.19
N ALA A 51 -52.00 -22.08 88.64
CA ALA A 51 -52.67 -20.92 88.08
C ALA A 51 -52.73 -19.82 89.14
N LEU A 52 -51.87 -18.81 88.99
CA LEU A 52 -52.01 -17.53 89.66
C LEU A 52 -53.21 -16.82 89.02
N ALA A 53 -53.88 -15.97 89.79
CA ALA A 53 -54.99 -15.16 89.26
C ALA A 53 -54.46 -14.21 88.19
N ASP A 54 -55.29 -13.95 87.16
CA ASP A 54 -55.05 -12.94 86.12
C ASP A 54 -54.53 -11.62 86.72
N GLY A 55 -53.38 -11.13 86.23
CA GLY A 55 -52.73 -9.91 86.72
C GLY A 55 -51.94 -10.04 88.04
N SER A 56 -51.26 -11.16 88.30
CA SER A 56 -50.50 -11.34 89.54
C SER A 56 -49.13 -10.64 89.53
N ASN A 57 -48.72 -10.09 90.67
CA ASN A 57 -47.43 -9.42 90.86
C ASN A 57 -46.40 -10.39 91.47
N ILE A 58 -45.39 -10.77 90.70
CA ILE A 58 -44.23 -11.57 91.13
C ILE A 58 -43.09 -10.59 91.42
N THR A 59 -42.62 -10.50 92.66
CA THR A 59 -41.52 -9.58 93.03
C THR A 59 -40.28 -10.36 93.45
N VAL A 60 -39.12 -10.00 92.90
CA VAL A 60 -37.79 -10.47 93.33
C VAL A 60 -37.12 -9.33 94.09
N PRO A 61 -37.06 -9.40 95.44
CA PRO A 61 -36.42 -8.37 96.25
C PRO A 61 -34.92 -8.24 95.99
N GLY A 62 -34.33 -7.10 96.35
CA GLY A 62 -32.90 -6.87 96.26
C GLY A 62 -32.10 -7.89 97.08
N GLY A 63 -31.09 -8.51 96.44
CA GLY A 63 -30.23 -9.54 97.03
C GLY A 63 -30.74 -10.98 96.87
N GLU A 64 -31.95 -11.18 96.35
CA GLU A 64 -32.49 -12.50 96.02
C GLU A 64 -32.26 -12.88 94.56
N SER A 65 -32.28 -14.18 94.26
CA SER A 65 -32.13 -14.73 92.91
C SER A 65 -33.20 -15.77 92.63
N VAL A 66 -33.85 -15.68 91.47
CA VAL A 66 -34.86 -16.64 91.00
C VAL A 66 -34.49 -17.17 89.61
N THR A 67 -34.94 -18.38 89.28
CA THR A 67 -34.65 -19.02 87.99
C THR A 67 -35.90 -19.63 87.38
N GLY A 68 -36.09 -19.45 86.06
CA GLY A 68 -37.15 -20.13 85.29
C GLY A 68 -38.56 -19.59 85.50
N VAL A 69 -38.71 -18.32 85.88
CA VAL A 69 -40.04 -17.69 86.08
C VAL A 69 -40.76 -17.55 84.74
N VAL A 70 -41.99 -18.07 84.64
CA VAL A 70 -42.87 -17.87 83.48
C VAL A 70 -43.84 -16.74 83.79
N VAL A 71 -43.89 -15.71 82.94
CA VAL A 71 -44.75 -14.52 83.07
C VAL A 71 -45.79 -14.57 81.95
N SER A 72 -47.07 -14.67 82.30
CA SER A 72 -48.20 -14.87 81.36
C SER A 72 -49.49 -14.25 81.90
N ASN A 73 -50.57 -14.18 81.12
CA ASN A 73 -51.90 -13.71 81.61
C ASN A 73 -51.85 -12.38 82.36
N HIS A 74 -51.23 -11.36 81.76
CA HIS A 74 -51.05 -10.02 82.34
C HIS A 74 -50.28 -9.97 83.68
N ASP A 75 -49.62 -11.06 84.08
CA ASP A 75 -48.73 -11.09 85.24
C ASP A 75 -47.60 -10.07 85.08
N SER A 76 -47.22 -9.43 86.19
CA SER A 76 -46.08 -8.51 86.25
C SER A 76 -44.97 -9.06 87.13
N HIS A 77 -43.76 -9.12 86.59
CA HIS A 77 -42.57 -9.62 87.27
C HIS A 77 -41.60 -8.47 87.59
N GLN A 78 -41.63 -7.99 88.82
CA GLN A 78 -40.82 -6.86 89.33
C GLN A 78 -39.47 -7.37 89.86
N VAL A 79 -38.35 -7.05 89.20
CA VAL A 79 -37.03 -7.58 89.54
C VAL A 79 -36.14 -6.49 90.14
N TYR A 80 -35.98 -6.47 91.47
CA TYR A 80 -34.99 -5.66 92.19
C TYR A 80 -33.71 -6.45 92.52
N GLY A 81 -33.78 -7.79 92.51
CA GLY A 81 -32.66 -8.73 92.70
C GLY A 81 -32.14 -9.32 91.37
N GLN A 82 -32.02 -10.64 91.27
CA GLN A 82 -31.59 -11.33 90.05
C GLN A 82 -32.66 -12.30 89.53
N ALA A 83 -32.95 -12.27 88.23
CA ALA A 83 -33.82 -13.23 87.56
C ALA A 83 -33.07 -13.90 86.39
N ALA A 84 -33.04 -15.22 86.37
CA ALA A 84 -32.36 -15.99 85.32
C ALA A 84 -33.33 -16.88 84.55
N GLY A 85 -33.26 -16.89 83.21
CA GLY A 85 -34.05 -17.78 82.37
C GLY A 85 -35.55 -17.53 82.43
N SER A 86 -35.98 -16.28 82.63
CA SER A 86 -37.40 -15.94 82.63
C SER A 86 -38.02 -16.13 81.24
N ILE A 87 -39.23 -16.67 81.17
CA ILE A 87 -40.01 -16.81 79.92
C ILE A 87 -41.17 -15.82 79.98
N ILE A 88 -41.23 -14.87 79.07
CA ILE A 88 -42.16 -13.74 79.11
C ILE A 88 -43.11 -13.84 77.90
N ASN A 89 -44.40 -14.01 78.17
CA ASN A 89 -45.43 -14.24 77.16
C ASN A 89 -46.60 -13.22 77.27
N THR A 90 -46.44 -12.14 78.03
CA THR A 90 -47.46 -11.11 78.27
C THR A 90 -46.85 -9.72 78.48
N GLY A 91 -47.65 -8.67 78.32
CA GLY A 91 -47.23 -7.27 78.48
C GLY A 91 -47.24 -6.45 77.19
N GLN A 92 -47.62 -7.05 76.06
CA GLN A 92 -47.64 -6.41 74.74
C GLN A 92 -48.74 -6.95 73.81
N GLU A 93 -49.89 -7.31 74.37
CA GLU A 93 -51.01 -7.90 73.62
C GLU A 93 -51.63 -6.96 72.58
N TYR A 94 -51.52 -5.65 72.79
CA TYR A 94 -52.10 -4.62 71.92
C TYR A 94 -51.08 -3.95 71.00
N GLY A 95 -49.85 -4.47 70.97
CA GLY A 95 -48.76 -3.93 70.17
C GLY A 95 -47.91 -2.90 70.92
N ASP A 96 -46.97 -2.30 70.21
CA ASP A 96 -45.98 -1.39 70.77
C ASP A 96 -46.64 -0.09 71.25
N ASP A 97 -46.20 0.45 72.40
CA ASP A 97 -46.65 1.74 72.95
C ASP A 97 -48.18 1.89 73.17
N ASP A 98 -48.95 0.79 73.29
CA ASP A 98 -50.38 0.82 73.63
C ASP A 98 -50.60 0.87 75.16
N GLU A 99 -51.39 1.85 75.63
CA GLU A 99 -51.68 2.09 77.06
C GLU A 99 -52.54 0.99 77.72
N ASN A 100 -53.16 0.11 76.93
CA ASN A 100 -53.94 -1.03 77.43
C ASN A 100 -53.07 -2.26 77.75
N ASN A 101 -51.80 -2.25 77.34
CA ASN A 101 -50.86 -3.32 77.66
C ASN A 101 -50.67 -3.46 79.18
N GLN A 102 -50.73 -4.69 79.67
CA GLN A 102 -50.64 -5.02 81.09
C GLN A 102 -49.80 -6.27 81.29
N GLY A 103 -48.96 -6.26 82.32
CA GLY A 103 -48.03 -7.36 82.60
C GLY A 103 -46.66 -7.20 81.95
N GLY A 104 -45.82 -8.22 82.07
CA GLY A 104 -44.43 -8.24 81.58
C GLY A 104 -43.39 -8.26 82.70
N GLN A 105 -42.11 -8.33 82.33
CA GLN A 105 -41.00 -8.28 83.30
C GLN A 105 -40.43 -6.86 83.37
N PHE A 106 -40.29 -6.32 84.58
CA PHE A 106 -39.78 -4.99 84.85
C PHE A 106 -38.51 -5.10 85.69
N ILE A 107 -37.35 -4.86 85.08
CA ILE A 107 -36.06 -4.87 85.75
C ILE A 107 -35.85 -3.49 86.37
N GLN A 108 -35.96 -3.44 87.68
CA GLN A 108 -35.89 -2.22 88.47
C GLN A 108 -34.44 -1.79 88.69
N SER A 109 -34.25 -0.60 89.26
CA SER A 109 -32.92 -0.08 89.61
C SER A 109 -32.16 -1.06 90.53
N GLY A 110 -30.95 -1.47 90.11
CA GLY A 110 -30.13 -2.48 90.80
C GLY A 110 -30.49 -3.93 90.48
N GLY A 111 -31.59 -4.17 89.79
CA GLY A 111 -32.02 -5.50 89.34
C GLY A 111 -31.26 -5.99 88.11
N VAL A 112 -31.12 -7.30 87.98
CA VAL A 112 -30.44 -7.96 86.86
C VAL A 112 -31.28 -9.10 86.30
N ALA A 113 -31.56 -9.08 84.99
CA ALA A 113 -32.11 -10.21 84.25
C ALA A 113 -31.01 -10.87 83.39
N THR A 114 -31.00 -12.21 83.35
CA THR A 114 -30.04 -13.00 82.55
C THR A 114 -30.79 -14.06 81.75
N SER A 115 -30.48 -14.19 80.47
CA SER A 115 -31.03 -15.22 79.58
C SER A 115 -32.56 -15.25 79.52
N SER A 116 -33.22 -14.08 79.61
CA SER A 116 -34.67 -13.97 79.42
C SER A 116 -35.06 -14.38 78.00
N VAL A 117 -36.22 -15.02 77.85
CA VAL A 117 -36.83 -15.35 76.57
C VAL A 117 -38.17 -14.63 76.48
N VAL A 118 -38.25 -13.62 75.61
CA VAL A 118 -39.44 -12.82 75.35
C VAL A 118 -40.10 -13.36 74.09
N ASN A 119 -41.31 -13.92 74.23
CA ASN A 119 -42.08 -14.46 73.11
C ASN A 119 -43.13 -13.44 72.63
N ALA A 120 -43.95 -13.85 71.66
CA ALA A 120 -45.07 -13.06 71.16
C ALA A 120 -45.93 -12.49 72.30
N SER A 121 -46.24 -11.19 72.21
CA SER A 121 -46.96 -10.41 73.22
C SER A 121 -46.23 -10.25 74.57
N GLY A 122 -44.99 -10.72 74.69
CA GLY A 122 -44.15 -10.54 75.87
C GLY A 122 -43.44 -9.19 75.88
N LEU A 123 -43.37 -8.54 77.05
CA LEU A 123 -42.59 -7.33 77.26
C LEU A 123 -41.54 -7.50 78.37
N GLU A 124 -40.28 -7.24 78.05
CA GLU A 124 -39.21 -7.01 79.04
C GLU A 124 -38.84 -5.52 79.09
N ALA A 125 -39.15 -4.85 80.21
CA ALA A 125 -38.82 -3.45 80.45
C ALA A 125 -37.61 -3.33 81.38
N VAL A 126 -36.46 -2.95 80.83
CA VAL A 126 -35.23 -2.64 81.58
C VAL A 126 -35.28 -1.18 82.01
N LEU A 127 -35.70 -0.91 83.24
CA LEU A 127 -35.86 0.46 83.74
C LEU A 127 -34.51 1.09 84.08
N LYS A 128 -34.51 2.41 84.34
CA LYS A 128 -33.31 3.17 84.66
C LYS A 128 -32.53 2.55 85.84
N GLY A 129 -31.29 2.17 85.60
CA GLY A 129 -30.39 1.52 86.56
C GLY A 129 -30.60 0.01 86.72
N GLY A 130 -31.51 -0.60 85.97
CA GLY A 130 -31.63 -2.06 85.81
C GLY A 130 -30.74 -2.57 84.66
N SER A 131 -30.42 -3.86 84.68
CA SER A 131 -29.59 -4.51 83.66
C SER A 131 -30.21 -5.80 83.12
N ALA A 132 -30.18 -6.01 81.80
CA ALA A 132 -30.53 -7.27 81.17
C ALA A 132 -29.34 -7.81 80.36
N THR A 133 -29.14 -9.13 80.39
CA THR A 133 -28.03 -9.80 79.70
C THR A 133 -28.51 -11.05 78.97
N ASP A 134 -28.04 -11.24 77.74
CA ASP A 134 -28.33 -12.40 76.88
C ASP A 134 -29.84 -12.64 76.66
N THR A 135 -30.65 -11.58 76.62
CA THR A 135 -32.10 -11.67 76.33
C THR A 135 -32.32 -12.14 74.88
N ILE A 136 -33.19 -13.13 74.68
CA ILE A 136 -33.68 -13.53 73.35
C ILE A 136 -35.10 -12.98 73.18
N VAL A 137 -35.32 -12.17 72.15
CA VAL A 137 -36.64 -11.61 71.80
C VAL A 137 -37.10 -12.25 70.49
N ASN A 138 -38.13 -13.07 70.57
CA ASN A 138 -38.72 -13.76 69.42
C ASN A 138 -39.80 -12.89 68.74
N SER A 139 -40.24 -13.32 67.57
CA SER A 139 -41.28 -12.66 66.76
C SER A 139 -42.47 -12.19 67.60
N GLY A 140 -42.76 -10.88 67.53
CA GLY A 140 -43.87 -10.24 68.23
C GLY A 140 -43.66 -9.99 69.73
N GLY A 141 -42.47 -10.27 70.26
CA GLY A 141 -42.06 -9.85 71.61
C GLY A 141 -41.25 -8.55 71.58
N GLY A 142 -41.16 -7.87 72.72
CA GLY A 142 -40.52 -6.57 72.83
C GLY A 142 -39.62 -6.41 74.06
N GLN A 143 -38.52 -5.69 73.89
CA GLN A 143 -37.65 -5.22 74.97
C GLN A 143 -37.59 -3.69 74.98
N SER A 144 -38.05 -3.06 76.07
CA SER A 144 -37.93 -1.61 76.28
C SER A 144 -36.76 -1.32 77.21
N VAL A 145 -35.77 -0.57 76.73
CA VAL A 145 -34.48 -0.34 77.43
C VAL A 145 -34.33 1.13 77.82
N HIS A 146 -34.53 1.42 79.11
CA HIS A 146 -34.16 2.68 79.77
C HIS A 146 -32.91 2.53 80.66
N GLY A 147 -32.52 1.29 80.99
CA GLY A 147 -31.29 0.93 81.70
C GLY A 147 -30.22 0.41 80.75
N GLU A 148 -29.63 -0.74 81.05
CA GLU A 148 -28.58 -1.36 80.22
C GLU A 148 -28.99 -2.76 79.74
N ALA A 149 -28.94 -3.01 78.44
CA ALA A 149 -29.14 -4.34 77.85
C ALA A 149 -27.86 -4.78 77.13
N THR A 150 -27.34 -5.97 77.44
CA THR A 150 -26.13 -6.52 76.82
C THR A 150 -26.38 -7.89 76.18
N GLY A 151 -25.98 -8.07 74.93
CA GLY A 151 -26.08 -9.37 74.24
C GLY A 151 -27.50 -9.77 73.83
N THR A 152 -28.42 -8.81 73.67
CA THR A 152 -29.78 -9.08 73.21
C THR A 152 -29.76 -9.69 71.80
N VAL A 153 -30.58 -10.73 71.55
CA VAL A 153 -30.76 -11.35 70.23
C VAL A 153 -32.21 -11.17 69.78
N LEU A 154 -32.42 -10.51 68.64
CA LEU A 154 -33.75 -10.24 68.07
C LEU A 154 -34.02 -11.21 66.90
N ASN A 155 -34.89 -12.20 67.13
CA ASN A 155 -35.33 -13.19 66.14
C ASN A 155 -36.77 -12.86 65.69
N GLY A 156 -36.94 -11.74 64.98
CA GLY A 156 -38.25 -11.19 64.62
C GLY A 156 -38.88 -10.29 65.69
N GLY A 157 -38.25 -10.17 66.86
CA GLY A 157 -38.69 -9.31 67.95
C GLY A 157 -38.13 -7.89 67.88
N SER A 158 -38.62 -7.03 68.77
CA SER A 158 -38.29 -5.60 68.78
C SER A 158 -37.51 -5.17 70.04
N GLN A 159 -36.57 -4.25 69.87
CA GLN A 159 -35.89 -3.56 70.98
C GLN A 159 -35.99 -2.04 70.80
N TRP A 160 -36.56 -1.36 71.79
CA TRP A 160 -36.58 0.10 71.84
C TRP A 160 -35.61 0.59 72.90
N VAL A 161 -34.56 1.30 72.49
CA VAL A 161 -33.63 1.95 73.41
C VAL A 161 -34.11 3.39 73.60
N HIS A 162 -34.54 3.71 74.81
CA HIS A 162 -35.10 5.01 75.19
C HIS A 162 -34.01 5.96 75.69
N ASP A 163 -34.36 7.23 75.89
CA ASP A 163 -33.48 8.26 76.43
C ASP A 163 -32.74 7.80 77.70
N GLY A 164 -31.40 7.91 77.69
CA GLY A 164 -30.50 7.42 78.73
C GLY A 164 -30.27 5.90 78.77
N GLY A 165 -30.93 5.13 77.91
CA GLY A 165 -30.75 3.69 77.76
C GLY A 165 -29.51 3.33 76.95
N VAL A 166 -28.95 2.16 77.24
CA VAL A 166 -27.74 1.62 76.60
C VAL A 166 -27.98 0.19 76.12
N ALA A 167 -27.73 -0.07 74.84
CA ALA A 167 -27.77 -1.42 74.26
C ALA A 167 -26.39 -1.83 73.72
N ASN A 168 -25.78 -2.87 74.28
CA ASN A 168 -24.44 -3.34 73.92
C ASN A 168 -24.49 -4.73 73.29
N GLY A 169 -24.03 -4.88 72.05
CA GLY A 169 -23.90 -6.16 71.38
C GLY A 169 -25.22 -6.79 70.96
N THR A 170 -26.22 -5.98 70.61
CA THR A 170 -27.49 -6.49 70.06
C THR A 170 -27.24 -7.20 68.71
N VAL A 171 -27.82 -8.38 68.51
CA VAL A 171 -27.80 -9.11 67.24
C VAL A 171 -29.21 -9.11 66.65
N ILE A 172 -29.38 -8.48 65.48
CA ILE A 172 -30.65 -8.36 64.77
C ILE A 172 -30.68 -9.39 63.64
N ASN A 173 -31.48 -10.45 63.82
CA ASN A 173 -31.70 -11.49 62.81
C ASN A 173 -32.97 -11.18 61.99
N GLU A 174 -33.36 -12.11 61.11
CA GLU A 174 -34.51 -11.97 60.19
C GLU A 174 -35.75 -11.38 60.88
N ALA A 175 -36.31 -10.33 60.27
CA ALA A 175 -37.45 -9.54 60.76
C ALA A 175 -37.27 -8.86 62.13
N GLY A 176 -36.08 -8.90 62.74
CA GLY A 176 -35.80 -8.21 64.00
C GLY A 176 -35.71 -6.69 63.82
N TYR A 177 -36.10 -5.95 64.85
CA TYR A 177 -36.19 -4.49 64.80
C TYR A 177 -35.53 -3.85 66.02
N GLN A 178 -34.54 -2.97 65.81
CA GLN A 178 -33.99 -2.13 66.88
C GLN A 178 -34.21 -0.65 66.56
N LEU A 179 -34.80 0.09 67.49
CA LEU A 179 -34.89 1.55 67.44
C LEU A 179 -34.09 2.17 68.59
N VAL A 180 -33.07 2.95 68.23
CA VAL A 180 -32.29 3.77 69.17
C VAL A 180 -32.85 5.18 69.14
N LYS A 181 -33.63 5.56 70.16
CA LYS A 181 -34.31 6.87 70.24
C LYS A 181 -33.30 7.98 70.59
N ALA A 182 -33.70 9.24 70.41
CA ALA A 182 -32.87 10.39 70.78
C ALA A 182 -32.44 10.31 72.27
N GLY A 183 -31.17 10.59 72.55
CA GLY A 183 -30.56 10.48 73.89
C GLY A 183 -30.20 9.05 74.33
N ALA A 184 -30.47 8.04 73.51
CA ALA A 184 -30.07 6.66 73.74
C ALA A 184 -28.74 6.32 73.04
N THR A 185 -28.08 5.27 73.50
CA THR A 185 -26.85 4.75 72.89
C THR A 185 -26.94 3.26 72.56
N ALA A 186 -26.37 2.85 71.42
CA ALA A 186 -26.11 1.45 71.15
C ALA A 186 -24.70 1.23 70.63
N SER A 187 -24.05 0.12 71.01
CA SER A 187 -22.69 -0.20 70.59
C SER A 187 -22.56 -1.67 70.18
N GLY A 188 -21.76 -1.95 69.16
CA GLY A 188 -21.45 -3.33 68.75
C GLY A 188 -22.66 -4.08 68.15
N THR A 189 -23.64 -3.36 67.60
CA THR A 189 -24.83 -3.98 67.02
C THR A 189 -24.46 -4.74 65.74
N VAL A 190 -24.96 -5.96 65.60
CA VAL A 190 -24.82 -6.77 64.37
C VAL A 190 -26.17 -6.85 63.66
N VAL A 191 -26.24 -6.33 62.44
CA VAL A 191 -27.47 -6.23 61.65
C VAL A 191 -27.44 -7.22 60.50
N ASN A 192 -28.37 -8.18 60.48
CA ASN A 192 -28.46 -9.25 59.46
C ASN A 192 -29.78 -9.21 58.65
N THR A 193 -30.62 -8.19 58.84
CA THR A 193 -31.92 -8.04 58.15
C THR A 193 -32.21 -6.57 57.83
N GLY A 194 -33.20 -6.33 56.98
CA GLY A 194 -33.73 -5.01 56.70
C GLY A 194 -33.27 -4.36 55.40
N SER A 195 -32.51 -5.00 54.50
CA SER A 195 -32.10 -4.39 53.22
C SER A 195 -33.06 -4.65 52.04
N GLN A 196 -34.21 -5.27 52.29
CA GLN A 196 -35.18 -5.61 51.24
C GLN A 196 -35.72 -4.34 50.57
N GLY A 197 -35.92 -4.36 49.25
CA GLY A 197 -36.51 -3.24 48.50
C GLY A 197 -35.55 -2.08 48.16
N GLY A 198 -34.30 -2.11 48.64
CA GLY A 198 -33.29 -1.09 48.34
C GLY A 198 -33.29 0.11 49.29
N PRO A 199 -32.51 1.16 48.99
CA PRO A 199 -32.13 2.21 49.95
C PRO A 199 -33.21 3.24 50.26
N ASP A 200 -34.24 3.34 49.42
CA ASP A 200 -35.38 4.24 49.60
C ASP A 200 -36.65 3.47 50.02
N ALA A 201 -36.54 2.16 50.27
CA ALA A 201 -37.67 1.37 50.75
C ALA A 201 -38.02 1.73 52.21
N GLU A 202 -39.31 1.73 52.53
CA GLU A 202 -39.74 1.72 53.93
C GLU A 202 -39.66 0.30 54.46
N ASN A 203 -38.71 0.05 55.35
CA ASN A 203 -38.49 -1.27 55.93
C ASN A 203 -38.95 -1.28 57.39
N SER A 204 -39.51 -2.42 57.82
CA SER A 204 -40.04 -2.62 59.17
C SER A 204 -39.10 -3.44 60.06
N ASP A 205 -37.88 -3.71 59.60
CA ASP A 205 -36.86 -4.51 60.27
C ASP A 205 -35.45 -3.93 59.99
N GLY A 206 -34.47 -4.30 60.82
CA GLY A 206 -33.12 -3.72 60.81
C GLY A 206 -32.86 -2.79 62.01
N GLN A 207 -31.88 -1.90 61.87
CA GLN A 207 -31.53 -0.92 62.90
C GLN A 207 -31.94 0.50 62.48
N PHE A 208 -32.64 1.21 63.35
CA PHE A 208 -33.12 2.57 63.16
C PHE A 208 -32.53 3.48 64.24
N VAL A 209 -31.95 4.60 63.83
CA VAL A 209 -31.11 5.44 64.71
C VAL A 209 -31.59 6.89 64.70
N SER A 210 -32.13 7.34 65.83
CA SER A 210 -32.36 8.76 66.16
C SER A 210 -31.46 9.25 67.31
N GLY A 211 -30.77 8.33 68.00
CA GLY A 211 -29.74 8.63 69.01
C GLY A 211 -28.32 8.43 68.47
N ASP A 212 -27.42 7.90 69.30
CA ASP A 212 -26.02 7.66 68.95
C ASP A 212 -25.72 6.15 68.88
N VAL A 213 -25.07 5.71 67.80
CA VAL A 213 -24.59 4.32 67.70
C VAL A 213 -23.11 4.24 67.35
N THR A 214 -22.42 3.24 67.90
CA THR A 214 -21.01 2.97 67.62
C THR A 214 -20.75 1.52 67.24
N ASP A 215 -19.67 1.26 66.49
CA ASP A 215 -19.17 -0.09 66.20
C ASP A 215 -20.23 -1.02 65.56
N THR A 216 -21.07 -0.49 64.68
CA THR A 216 -22.12 -1.29 64.03
C THR A 216 -21.54 -2.13 62.90
N LEU A 217 -21.88 -3.42 62.86
CA LEU A 217 -21.58 -4.33 61.76
C LEU A 217 -22.86 -4.65 60.98
N ILE A 218 -22.93 -4.21 59.73
CA ILE A 218 -24.01 -4.52 58.81
C ILE A 218 -23.54 -5.65 57.89
N ASN A 219 -24.13 -6.83 58.02
CA ASN A 219 -23.85 -7.97 57.16
C ASN A 219 -24.74 -7.94 55.91
N ALA A 220 -24.57 -8.94 55.03
CA ALA A 220 -25.47 -9.16 53.90
C ALA A 220 -26.94 -9.18 54.37
N ASN A 221 -27.80 -8.49 53.64
CA ASN A 221 -29.21 -8.25 53.94
C ASN A 221 -29.49 -7.32 55.13
N GLY A 222 -28.45 -6.83 55.82
CA GLY A 222 -28.58 -5.89 56.92
C GLY A 222 -28.84 -4.47 56.44
N ARG A 223 -29.65 -3.71 57.17
CA ARG A 223 -29.80 -2.26 56.94
C ARG A 223 -29.78 -1.46 58.23
N GLN A 224 -29.02 -0.37 58.20
CA GLN A 224 -29.09 0.70 59.20
C GLN A 224 -29.69 1.94 58.56
N VAL A 225 -30.70 2.53 59.20
CA VAL A 225 -31.28 3.83 58.82
C VAL A 225 -30.97 4.83 59.92
N ILE A 226 -30.18 5.86 59.58
CA ILE A 226 -29.85 6.96 60.48
C ILE A 226 -30.80 8.11 60.15
N PHE A 227 -31.77 8.35 61.02
CA PHE A 227 -32.73 9.44 60.87
C PHE A 227 -32.07 10.81 61.10
N GLU A 228 -32.78 11.86 60.72
CA GLU A 228 -32.40 13.25 61.05
C GLU A 228 -32.18 13.39 62.57
N GLY A 229 -31.05 13.99 62.96
CA GLY A 229 -30.62 14.12 64.36
C GLY A 229 -29.92 12.90 64.95
N GLY A 230 -29.96 11.74 64.29
CA GLY A 230 -29.20 10.55 64.67
C GLY A 230 -27.75 10.58 64.19
N SER A 231 -26.88 9.83 64.88
CA SER A 231 -25.45 9.72 64.56
C SER A 231 -24.98 8.28 64.64
N ALA A 232 -24.26 7.81 63.61
CA ALA A 232 -23.54 6.54 63.64
C ALA A 232 -22.04 6.77 63.46
N ASP A 233 -21.22 6.24 64.35
CA ASP A 233 -19.76 6.28 64.28
C ASP A 233 -19.20 4.86 64.14
N THR A 234 -18.22 4.68 63.26
CA THR A 234 -17.50 3.41 63.09
C THR A 234 -18.46 2.28 62.67
N THR A 235 -19.06 2.44 61.49
CA THR A 235 -19.93 1.42 60.90
C THR A 235 -19.17 0.63 59.84
N THR A 236 -19.20 -0.70 59.89
CA THR A 236 -18.70 -1.57 58.81
C THR A 236 -19.86 -2.15 58.03
N VAL A 237 -19.91 -1.88 56.73
CA VAL A 237 -20.95 -2.39 55.83
C VAL A 237 -20.33 -3.44 54.90
N LYS A 238 -20.72 -4.70 55.07
CA LYS A 238 -20.26 -5.81 54.22
C LYS A 238 -21.07 -5.88 52.92
N MET A 239 -20.57 -6.66 51.98
CA MET A 239 -21.25 -6.97 50.72
C MET A 239 -22.72 -7.35 50.90
N GLY A 240 -23.60 -6.61 50.22
CA GLY A 240 -25.06 -6.79 50.29
C GLY A 240 -25.73 -6.19 51.52
N GLY A 241 -25.01 -5.42 52.35
CA GLY A 241 -25.58 -4.60 53.42
C GLY A 241 -25.68 -3.13 53.01
N ASP A 242 -26.60 -2.40 53.66
CA ASP A 242 -26.94 -1.01 53.33
C ASP A 242 -26.91 -0.08 54.56
N GLN A 243 -26.40 1.13 54.39
CA GLN A 243 -26.55 2.23 55.34
C GLN A 243 -27.26 3.42 54.66
N SER A 244 -28.46 3.76 55.13
CA SER A 244 -29.22 4.94 54.69
C SER A 244 -29.02 6.08 55.68
N VAL A 245 -28.38 7.17 55.25
CA VAL A 245 -27.99 8.30 56.10
C VAL A 245 -28.88 9.51 55.80
N HIS A 246 -29.74 9.89 56.76
CA HIS A 246 -30.48 11.15 56.80
C HIS A 246 -29.94 12.10 57.89
N GLY A 247 -29.21 11.57 58.88
CA GLY A 247 -28.49 12.32 59.91
C GLY A 247 -27.00 12.42 59.61
N VAL A 248 -26.17 11.91 60.53
CA VAL A 248 -24.71 11.94 60.41
C VAL A 248 -24.12 10.51 60.47
N ALA A 249 -23.27 10.17 59.52
CA ALA A 249 -22.46 8.95 59.54
C ALA A 249 -20.98 9.31 59.57
N LYS A 250 -20.21 8.72 60.49
CA LYS A 250 -18.76 8.93 60.64
C LYS A 250 -18.01 7.62 60.55
N ASN A 251 -16.83 7.67 59.93
CA ASN A 251 -15.89 6.54 59.89
C ASN A 251 -16.55 5.25 59.35
N THR A 252 -17.34 5.36 58.30
CA THR A 252 -17.99 4.20 57.68
C THR A 252 -17.02 3.47 56.77
N LEU A 253 -16.83 2.17 56.97
CA LEU A 253 -16.04 1.30 56.10
C LEU A 253 -16.98 0.46 55.22
N LEU A 254 -16.91 0.66 53.90
CA LEU A 254 -17.67 -0.12 52.91
C LEU A 254 -16.79 -1.25 52.36
N GLU A 255 -17.02 -2.48 52.82
CA GLU A 255 -16.41 -3.72 52.30
C GLU A 255 -17.38 -4.44 51.37
N GLY A 256 -17.63 -3.84 50.21
CA GLY A 256 -18.61 -4.32 49.23
C GLY A 256 -20.05 -3.88 49.49
N GLY A 257 -20.30 -3.18 50.60
CA GLY A 257 -21.62 -2.66 50.99
C GLY A 257 -21.91 -1.27 50.42
N PHE A 258 -23.14 -0.80 50.67
CA PHE A 258 -23.64 0.47 50.14
C PHE A 258 -23.90 1.50 51.24
N GLN A 259 -23.56 2.77 50.97
CA GLN A 259 -23.97 3.91 51.78
C GLN A 259 -24.70 4.92 50.90
N TYR A 260 -25.91 5.30 51.31
CA TYR A 260 -26.72 6.29 50.64
C TYR A 260 -26.86 7.51 51.55
N VAL A 261 -26.32 8.64 51.12
CA VAL A 261 -26.37 9.91 51.87
C VAL A 261 -27.49 10.76 51.26
N HIS A 262 -28.54 10.99 52.03
CA HIS A 262 -29.77 11.66 51.59
C HIS A 262 -29.72 13.17 51.83
N GLU A 263 -30.75 13.87 51.37
CA GLU A 263 -30.87 15.33 51.48
C GLU A 263 -30.65 15.82 52.92
N GLY A 264 -29.77 16.82 53.09
CA GLY A 264 -29.42 17.40 54.39
C GLY A 264 -28.44 16.58 55.24
N ALA A 265 -28.14 15.35 54.84
CA ALA A 265 -27.28 14.45 55.60
C ALA A 265 -25.78 14.66 55.34
N SER A 266 -24.96 14.21 56.30
CA SER A 266 -23.49 14.26 56.22
C SER A 266 -22.85 12.89 56.44
N ALA A 267 -21.92 12.52 55.55
CA ALA A 267 -21.04 11.36 55.73
C ALA A 267 -19.58 11.81 55.79
N GLU A 268 -18.90 11.58 56.91
CA GLU A 268 -17.53 12.04 57.17
C GLU A 268 -16.58 10.84 57.31
N GLY A 269 -15.46 10.85 56.59
CA GLY A 269 -14.42 9.83 56.72
C GLY A 269 -14.84 8.44 56.22
N THR A 270 -15.68 8.38 55.17
CA THR A 270 -16.08 7.10 54.58
C THR A 270 -14.91 6.48 53.81
N VAL A 271 -14.59 5.21 54.09
CA VAL A 271 -13.58 4.43 53.38
C VAL A 271 -14.30 3.40 52.51
N ILE A 272 -14.12 3.51 51.21
CA ILE A 272 -14.70 2.62 50.20
C ILE A 272 -13.62 1.64 49.78
N SER A 273 -13.78 0.37 50.13
CA SER A 273 -12.90 -0.71 49.69
C SER A 273 -13.57 -1.53 48.57
N GLN A 274 -13.00 -2.68 48.20
CA GLN A 274 -13.42 -3.46 47.03
C GLN A 274 -14.95 -3.63 46.94
N ASN A 275 -15.53 -3.27 45.79
CA ASN A 275 -16.97 -3.30 45.48
C ASN A 275 -17.87 -2.41 46.36
N GLY A 276 -17.31 -1.62 47.28
CA GLY A 276 -18.09 -0.67 48.07
C GLY A 276 -18.61 0.47 47.21
N TRP A 277 -19.78 1.00 47.53
CA TRP A 277 -20.36 2.10 46.78
C TRP A 277 -21.05 3.12 47.69
N GLN A 278 -20.59 4.37 47.62
CA GLN A 278 -21.23 5.51 48.28
C GLN A 278 -22.00 6.34 47.25
N VAL A 279 -23.24 6.69 47.57
CA VAL A 279 -24.08 7.57 46.74
C VAL A 279 -24.43 8.83 47.51
N VAL A 280 -23.97 9.97 47.03
CA VAL A 280 -24.24 11.31 47.58
C VAL A 280 -25.39 11.94 46.79
N LYS A 281 -26.58 11.98 47.38
CA LYS A 281 -27.80 12.47 46.73
C LYS A 281 -27.90 14.00 46.77
N ASN A 282 -28.95 14.54 46.16
CA ASN A 282 -29.24 15.98 46.16
C ASN A 282 -29.28 16.55 47.60
N GLY A 283 -28.53 17.63 47.85
CA GLY A 283 -28.48 18.30 49.16
C GLY A 283 -27.66 17.55 50.21
N ALA A 284 -27.05 16.41 49.88
CA ALA A 284 -26.17 15.65 50.76
C ALA A 284 -24.72 16.12 50.66
N THR A 285 -23.95 15.95 51.75
CA THR A 285 -22.51 16.21 51.75
C THR A 285 -21.72 14.98 52.19
N ALA A 286 -20.68 14.62 51.45
CA ALA A 286 -19.66 13.66 51.88
C ALA A 286 -18.31 14.37 52.00
N THR A 287 -17.63 14.22 53.14
CA THR A 287 -16.31 14.81 53.37
C THR A 287 -15.28 13.74 53.69
N ASP A 288 -14.05 13.96 53.22
CA ASP A 288 -12.87 13.14 53.52
C ASP A 288 -13.08 11.65 53.15
N THR A 289 -13.75 11.41 52.02
CA THR A 289 -13.96 10.06 51.49
C THR A 289 -12.67 9.51 50.89
N THR A 290 -12.31 8.27 51.23
CA THR A 290 -11.18 7.55 50.65
C THR A 290 -11.70 6.37 49.83
N ILE A 291 -11.36 6.29 48.55
CA ILE A 291 -11.74 5.22 47.64
C ILE A 291 -10.48 4.43 47.29
N LEU A 292 -10.35 3.23 47.85
CA LEU A 292 -9.18 2.36 47.66
C LEU A 292 -9.34 1.54 46.38
N ASN A 293 -8.23 1.17 45.73
CA ASN A 293 -8.33 0.28 44.58
C ASN A 293 -8.93 -1.07 44.97
N GLY A 294 -9.76 -1.65 44.08
CA GLY A 294 -10.26 -3.00 44.25
C GLY A 294 -9.15 -4.05 44.20
N THR A 295 -9.45 -5.28 44.63
CA THR A 295 -8.60 -6.46 44.37
C THR A 295 -9.33 -7.47 43.48
N GLY A 296 -9.46 -7.18 42.19
CA GLY A 296 -9.61 -8.22 41.17
C GLY A 296 -10.85 -8.23 40.27
N THR A 297 -10.68 -9.08 39.26
CA THR A 297 -11.61 -9.67 38.28
C THR A 297 -13.09 -9.37 38.44
N GLU A 298 -13.65 -8.80 37.36
CA GLU A 298 -15.06 -8.47 37.07
C GLU A 298 -16.12 -9.26 37.87
N ALA A 299 -16.96 -8.51 38.59
CA ALA A 299 -18.19 -8.98 39.22
C ALA A 299 -19.38 -8.86 38.25
N ALA A 300 -20.27 -9.86 38.31
CA ALA A 300 -21.37 -10.09 37.37
C ALA A 300 -22.52 -9.05 37.35
N ASN A 301 -22.40 -7.91 38.05
CA ASN A 301 -23.47 -6.90 38.20
C ASN A 301 -23.07 -5.49 37.70
N GLY A 302 -22.02 -5.34 36.90
CA GLY A 302 -21.68 -4.08 36.23
C GLY A 302 -20.92 -3.05 37.09
N ASN A 303 -20.99 -3.11 38.43
CA ASN A 303 -20.15 -2.31 39.31
C ASN A 303 -19.12 -3.21 40.02
N SER A 304 -17.96 -3.40 39.38
CA SER A 304 -16.84 -4.20 39.93
C SER A 304 -15.81 -3.34 40.67
N ALA A 305 -16.00 -2.03 40.66
CA ALA A 305 -15.05 -1.06 41.20
C ALA A 305 -15.62 -0.37 42.45
N SER A 306 -14.75 -0.13 43.44
CA SER A 306 -15.01 0.77 44.55
C SER A 306 -15.34 2.18 44.03
N SER A 307 -16.50 2.71 44.38
CA SER A 307 -17.05 3.88 43.71
C SER A 307 -17.69 4.90 44.66
N GLN A 308 -17.60 6.17 44.32
CA GLN A 308 -18.46 7.23 44.85
C GLN A 308 -19.26 7.86 43.70
N SER A 309 -20.58 7.91 43.81
CA SER A 309 -21.45 8.64 42.87
C SER A 309 -21.95 9.93 43.52
N VAL A 310 -21.62 11.08 42.93
CA VAL A 310 -22.10 12.39 43.37
C VAL A 310 -23.19 12.86 42.42
N GLN A 311 -24.45 12.75 42.84
CA GLN A 311 -25.61 13.09 42.01
C GLN A 311 -25.87 14.61 41.97
N ALA A 312 -26.78 15.03 41.08
CA ALA A 312 -27.18 16.42 40.95
C ALA A 312 -27.57 17.07 42.29
N GLY A 313 -26.85 18.14 42.65
CA GLY A 313 -27.02 18.87 43.91
C GLY A 313 -26.33 18.25 45.13
N GLY A 314 -25.70 17.08 45.00
CA GLY A 314 -24.81 16.51 46.03
C GLY A 314 -23.41 17.13 45.99
N SER A 315 -22.71 17.10 47.13
CA SER A 315 -21.37 17.66 47.30
C SER A 315 -20.39 16.66 47.90
N ALA A 316 -19.26 16.42 47.24
CA ALA A 316 -18.14 15.64 47.76
C ALA A 316 -16.91 16.54 47.96
N LEU A 317 -16.37 16.59 49.18
CA LEU A 317 -15.24 17.45 49.53
C LEU A 317 -14.05 16.58 49.99
N ASN A 318 -12.84 16.91 49.54
CA ASN A 318 -11.58 16.26 49.94
C ASN A 318 -11.58 14.74 49.68
N THR A 319 -12.03 14.31 48.50
CA THR A 319 -12.02 12.88 48.16
C THR A 319 -10.62 12.44 47.72
N THR A 320 -10.13 11.31 48.25
CA THR A 320 -8.91 10.66 47.78
C THR A 320 -9.28 9.38 47.04
N ILE A 321 -8.81 9.21 45.81
CA ILE A 321 -9.13 8.08 44.94
C ILE A 321 -7.84 7.36 44.55
N GLY A 322 -7.82 6.05 44.66
CA GLY A 322 -6.67 5.21 44.36
C GLY A 322 -5.62 5.20 45.46
N ASP A 323 -4.60 4.36 45.27
CA ASP A 323 -3.56 4.14 46.26
C ASP A 323 -2.32 4.98 45.98
N ASP A 324 -1.64 5.42 47.04
CA ASP A 324 -0.34 6.11 46.98
C ASP A 324 0.82 5.12 46.74
N SER A 325 0.67 4.25 45.74
CA SER A 325 1.66 3.22 45.43
C SER A 325 2.81 3.78 44.60
N PRO A 326 4.07 3.70 45.08
CA PRO A 326 5.24 4.21 44.36
C PRO A 326 5.67 3.31 43.19
N SER A 327 5.12 2.09 43.07
CA SER A 327 5.42 1.19 41.97
C SER A 327 4.49 1.50 40.79
N GLY A 328 5.02 2.11 39.73
CA GLY A 328 4.31 2.36 38.46
C GLY A 328 3.92 1.09 37.69
N GLU A 329 3.46 0.05 38.38
CA GLU A 329 2.77 -1.09 37.77
C GLU A 329 1.36 -0.65 37.39
N LEU A 330 0.97 -0.94 36.14
CA LEU A 330 -0.36 -0.73 35.61
C LEU A 330 -1.34 -1.59 36.44
N LEU A 331 -2.08 -0.96 37.35
CA LEU A 331 -3.10 -1.65 38.15
C LEU A 331 -4.31 -1.93 37.25
N THR A 332 -4.73 -3.20 37.17
CA THR A 332 -5.96 -3.60 36.44
C THR A 332 -7.24 -3.24 37.20
N ASP A 333 -7.09 -2.78 38.43
CA ASP A 333 -8.18 -2.59 39.38
C ASP A 333 -8.32 -1.09 39.64
N LEU A 334 -9.38 -0.51 39.09
CA LEU A 334 -9.63 0.93 39.13
C LEU A 334 -10.58 1.30 40.27
N SER A 335 -10.45 2.53 40.76
CA SER A 335 -11.37 3.16 41.73
C SER A 335 -11.95 4.43 41.12
N TYR A 336 -13.24 4.71 41.36
CA TYR A 336 -13.96 5.75 40.65
C TYR A 336 -14.65 6.77 41.55
N GLN A 337 -14.58 8.05 41.17
CA GLN A 337 -15.56 9.05 41.55
C GLN A 337 -16.32 9.52 40.31
N MET A 338 -17.63 9.28 40.31
CA MET A 338 -18.54 9.64 39.23
C MET A 338 -19.32 10.90 39.64
N VAL A 339 -19.02 12.04 39.01
CA VAL A 339 -19.67 13.32 39.30
C VAL A 339 -20.80 13.55 38.30
N ASN A 340 -22.00 13.06 38.65
CA ASN A 340 -23.21 13.02 37.82
C ASN A 340 -24.14 14.20 38.11
N GLY A 341 -23.79 15.39 37.64
CA GLY A 341 -24.56 16.62 37.93
C GLY A 341 -24.23 17.29 39.27
N GLY A 342 -23.46 16.60 40.12
CA GLY A 342 -23.04 17.07 41.43
C GLY A 342 -21.76 17.90 41.40
N ARG A 343 -21.21 18.17 42.59
CA ARG A 343 -19.99 18.94 42.76
C ARG A 343 -18.95 18.15 43.55
N ALA A 344 -17.73 18.04 43.02
CA ALA A 344 -16.58 17.48 43.71
C ALA A 344 -15.51 18.57 43.89
N GLU A 345 -15.00 18.74 45.11
CA GLU A 345 -13.94 19.70 45.42
C GLU A 345 -12.72 19.01 46.05
N ASN A 346 -11.52 19.47 45.66
CA ASN A 346 -10.23 19.03 46.20
C ASN A 346 -10.03 17.52 46.11
N THR A 347 -10.35 16.94 44.95
CA THR A 347 -10.17 15.51 44.74
C THR A 347 -8.71 15.19 44.41
N THR A 348 -8.09 14.30 45.18
CA THR A 348 -6.75 13.79 44.90
C THR A 348 -6.87 12.44 44.20
N ILE A 349 -6.31 12.32 43.00
CA ILE A 349 -6.46 11.16 42.13
C ILE A 349 -5.09 10.51 41.97
N ASN A 350 -4.90 9.37 42.62
CA ASN A 350 -3.64 8.62 42.66
C ASN A 350 -3.66 7.44 41.68
N ASN A 351 -2.66 6.57 41.77
CA ASN A 351 -2.49 5.43 40.87
C ASN A 351 -3.72 4.49 40.93
N GLY A 352 -4.32 4.22 39.77
CA GLY A 352 -5.55 3.43 39.64
C GLY A 352 -6.84 4.20 39.92
N GLY A 353 -6.74 5.46 40.35
CA GLY A 353 -7.88 6.34 40.58
C GLY A 353 -8.35 7.04 39.31
N VAL A 354 -9.67 7.10 39.13
CA VAL A 354 -10.32 7.83 38.04
C VAL A 354 -11.42 8.73 38.59
N GLN A 355 -11.37 10.02 38.27
CA GLN A 355 -12.51 10.93 38.46
C GLN A 355 -13.16 11.19 37.10
N SER A 356 -14.42 10.79 36.94
CA SER A 356 -15.21 11.05 35.73
C SER A 356 -16.25 12.12 36.02
N VAL A 357 -16.13 13.26 35.36
CA VAL A 357 -17.02 14.41 35.46
C VAL A 357 -17.99 14.38 34.29
N PHE A 358 -19.19 13.86 34.54
CA PHE A 358 -20.23 13.67 33.54
C PHE A 358 -21.06 14.95 33.34
N ALA A 359 -22.06 14.86 32.46
CA ALA A 359 -22.92 15.98 32.12
C ALA A 359 -23.52 16.67 33.38
N GLY A 360 -23.31 17.98 33.48
CA GLY A 360 -23.75 18.84 34.58
C GLY A 360 -22.89 18.74 35.84
N GLY A 361 -21.94 17.80 35.89
CA GLY A 361 -20.99 17.66 36.99
C GLY A 361 -19.96 18.78 36.99
N THR A 362 -19.48 19.14 38.18
CA THR A 362 -18.39 20.12 38.34
C THR A 362 -17.30 19.57 39.26
N ALA A 363 -16.06 19.50 38.78
CA ALA A 363 -14.88 19.24 39.61
C ALA A 363 -14.08 20.54 39.81
N ILE A 364 -13.66 20.83 41.05
CA ILE A 364 -12.81 22.00 41.37
C ILE A 364 -11.62 21.58 42.21
N GLY A 365 -10.42 22.01 41.82
CA GLY A 365 -9.21 21.77 42.62
C GLY A 365 -8.72 20.33 42.58
N SER A 366 -9.04 19.57 41.53
CA SER A 366 -8.57 18.19 41.39
C SER A 366 -7.06 18.15 41.13
N VAL A 367 -6.35 17.25 41.81
CA VAL A 367 -4.93 16.98 41.63
C VAL A 367 -4.77 15.57 41.06
N VAL A 368 -4.25 15.47 39.85
CA VAL A 368 -4.03 14.20 39.12
C VAL A 368 -2.57 13.80 39.29
N ASN A 369 -2.31 12.85 40.18
CA ASN A 369 -0.98 12.31 40.43
C ASN A 369 -0.63 11.19 39.44
N ARG A 370 0.60 10.66 39.55
CA ARG A 370 1.10 9.53 38.75
C ARG A 370 0.08 8.39 38.70
N GLY A 371 -0.28 7.98 37.49
CA GLY A 371 -1.21 6.86 37.24
C GLY A 371 -2.68 7.18 37.55
N GLY A 372 -2.98 8.40 37.97
CA GLY A 372 -4.33 8.90 38.13
C GLY A 372 -4.87 9.52 36.83
N ARG A 373 -6.19 9.55 36.69
CA ARG A 373 -6.87 10.09 35.51
C ARG A 373 -8.10 10.92 35.87
N LEU A 374 -8.19 12.13 35.31
CA LEU A 374 -9.40 12.95 35.32
C LEU A 374 -10.01 12.95 33.93
N GLU A 375 -11.29 12.58 33.81
CA GLU A 375 -12.06 12.60 32.58
C GLU A 375 -13.20 13.62 32.69
N VAL A 376 -13.28 14.53 31.74
CA VAL A 376 -14.39 15.49 31.62
C VAL A 376 -15.19 15.13 30.38
N SER A 377 -16.47 14.79 30.56
CA SER A 377 -17.28 14.15 29.53
C SER A 377 -18.68 14.75 29.36
N ILE A 378 -19.23 14.58 28.16
CA ILE A 378 -20.64 14.86 27.84
C ILE A 378 -21.55 13.66 28.10
N TRP A 379 -20.98 12.47 28.33
CA TRP A 379 -21.76 11.25 28.56
C TRP A 379 -22.62 11.40 29.83
N GLN A 380 -23.85 10.89 29.76
CA GLN A 380 -24.71 10.64 30.90
C GLN A 380 -24.76 9.13 31.10
N ASP A 381 -24.53 8.67 32.33
CA ASP A 381 -24.72 7.25 32.69
C ASP A 381 -26.21 6.83 32.56
N GLU A 382 -27.14 7.80 32.55
CA GLU A 382 -28.57 7.57 32.27
C GLU A 382 -29.22 8.76 31.52
N PRO A 383 -29.83 8.57 30.33
CA PRO A 383 -30.46 9.65 29.57
C PRO A 383 -31.72 10.16 30.26
N VAL A 384 -31.67 11.37 30.83
CA VAL A 384 -32.85 12.03 31.38
C VAL A 384 -33.63 12.74 30.27
N ALA A 385 -34.75 12.14 29.85
CA ALA A 385 -35.64 12.73 28.84
C ALA A 385 -36.10 14.14 29.26
N GLY A 386 -35.74 15.16 28.47
CA GLY A 386 -36.22 16.54 28.64
C GLY A 386 -35.26 17.53 29.32
N LYS A 387 -34.04 17.12 29.70
CA LYS A 387 -32.97 18.06 30.11
C LYS A 387 -31.99 18.27 28.96
N THR A 388 -31.71 19.53 28.62
CA THR A 388 -30.53 19.89 27.81
C THR A 388 -29.29 19.41 28.55
N ALA A 389 -28.46 18.56 27.92
CA ALA A 389 -27.20 18.12 28.50
C ALA A 389 -26.31 19.36 28.73
N VAL A 390 -26.08 19.71 29.99
CA VAL A 390 -25.01 20.65 30.36
C VAL A 390 -23.72 19.82 30.32
N ALA A 391 -22.69 20.27 29.62
CA ALA A 391 -21.43 19.53 29.58
C ALA A 391 -20.78 19.47 30.97
N GLY A 392 -19.99 18.42 31.25
CA GLY A 392 -19.14 18.38 32.44
C GLY A 392 -18.13 19.52 32.43
N SER A 393 -17.73 19.99 33.62
CA SER A 393 -16.72 21.05 33.77
C SER A 393 -15.71 20.75 34.88
N ALA A 394 -14.43 20.97 34.60
CA ALA A 394 -13.37 20.96 35.60
C ALA A 394 -12.72 22.34 35.70
N ASN A 395 -12.38 22.79 36.91
CA ASN A 395 -11.73 24.07 37.14
C ASN A 395 -10.57 23.93 38.14
N ASN A 396 -9.50 24.69 37.96
CA ASN A 396 -8.32 24.67 38.83
C ASN A 396 -7.72 23.25 38.98
N VAL A 397 -7.50 22.58 37.85
CA VAL A 397 -6.95 21.21 37.81
C VAL A 397 -5.42 21.27 37.78
N THR A 398 -4.74 20.48 38.60
CA THR A 398 -3.29 20.26 38.49
C THR A 398 -3.02 18.84 38.01
N VAL A 399 -2.23 18.69 36.94
CA VAL A 399 -1.79 17.41 36.41
C VAL A 399 -0.29 17.27 36.68
N GLU A 400 0.07 16.36 37.58
CA GLU A 400 1.45 16.05 37.92
C GLU A 400 2.08 15.10 36.89
N ALA A 401 3.38 14.83 37.03
CA ALA A 401 4.07 13.86 36.17
C ALA A 401 3.38 12.49 36.19
N ASP A 402 3.18 11.91 35.00
CA ASP A 402 2.48 10.65 34.75
C ASP A 402 0.98 10.65 35.10
N GLY A 403 0.40 11.82 35.40
CA GLY A 403 -1.05 12.02 35.50
C GLY A 403 -1.68 12.34 34.14
N VAL A 404 -2.96 12.01 33.96
CA VAL A 404 -3.69 12.25 32.71
C VAL A 404 -4.94 13.08 32.93
N LEU A 405 -5.06 14.19 32.19
CA LEU A 405 -6.32 14.90 32.01
C LEU A 405 -6.90 14.59 30.63
N SER A 406 -8.12 14.07 30.57
CA SER A 406 -8.88 13.82 29.35
C SER A 406 -10.10 14.74 29.28
N VAL A 407 -10.21 15.52 28.21
CA VAL A 407 -11.29 16.49 28.00
C VAL A 407 -11.98 16.19 26.67
N ASP A 408 -13.23 15.76 26.74
CA ASP A 408 -14.01 15.41 25.55
C ASP A 408 -14.50 16.68 24.82
N ALA A 409 -14.83 16.50 23.54
CA ALA A 409 -15.47 17.54 22.71
C ALA A 409 -16.74 18.10 23.40
N GLY A 410 -16.89 19.43 23.38
CA GLY A 410 -18.02 20.13 23.98
C GLY A 410 -17.96 20.29 25.50
N THR A 411 -16.90 19.81 26.18
CA THR A 411 -16.69 19.99 27.63
C THR A 411 -15.64 21.06 27.95
N SER A 412 -15.54 21.46 29.23
CA SER A 412 -14.59 22.49 29.65
C SER A 412 -13.67 22.09 30.80
N ALA A 413 -12.39 22.45 30.69
CA ALA A 413 -11.40 22.36 31.76
C ALA A 413 -10.61 23.67 31.86
N MET A 414 -10.93 24.52 32.84
CA MET A 414 -10.33 25.86 33.00
C MET A 414 -9.28 25.90 34.11
N ASP A 415 -8.35 26.84 34.01
CA ASP A 415 -7.26 27.04 34.97
C ASP A 415 -6.45 25.76 35.22
N VAL A 416 -6.14 25.03 34.15
CA VAL A 416 -5.37 23.79 34.19
C VAL A 416 -3.88 24.09 34.34
N VAL A 417 -3.19 23.37 35.20
CA VAL A 417 -1.72 23.39 35.32
C VAL A 417 -1.19 22.02 34.98
N ILE A 418 -0.57 21.88 33.81
CA ILE A 418 0.11 20.65 33.40
C ILE A 418 1.59 20.78 33.76
N LYS A 419 2.03 20.00 34.74
CA LYS A 419 3.46 19.91 35.10
C LYS A 419 4.21 19.09 34.06
N GLN A 420 5.54 19.23 34.05
CA GLN A 420 6.40 18.43 33.19
C GLN A 420 6.13 16.93 33.39
N GLY A 421 5.90 16.21 32.30
CA GLY A 421 5.52 14.80 32.29
C GLY A 421 4.02 14.53 32.52
N GLY A 422 3.19 15.55 32.72
CA GLY A 422 1.73 15.40 32.74
C GLY A 422 1.16 15.30 31.32
N ALA A 423 0.10 14.52 31.12
CA ALA A 423 -0.50 14.31 29.81
C ALA A 423 -1.88 14.98 29.68
N LEU A 424 -2.11 15.63 28.53
CA LEU A 424 -3.42 16.14 28.12
C LEU A 424 -3.95 15.33 26.94
N TRP A 425 -5.19 14.87 27.05
CA TRP A 425 -5.97 14.26 25.98
C TRP A 425 -7.14 15.18 25.66
N ALA A 426 -7.16 15.76 24.46
CA ALA A 426 -8.17 16.74 24.09
C ALA A 426 -8.49 16.71 22.59
N THR A 427 -9.55 17.43 22.21
CA THR A 427 -9.89 17.71 20.82
C THR A 427 -10.03 19.21 20.61
N THR A 428 -9.94 19.70 19.37
CA THR A 428 -10.19 21.11 19.05
C THR A 428 -11.59 21.60 19.41
N ASP A 429 -12.54 20.70 19.68
CA ASP A 429 -13.92 21.04 20.06
C ASP A 429 -14.10 21.07 21.59
N SER A 430 -13.05 20.79 22.36
CA SER A 430 -13.02 20.98 23.82
C SER A 430 -12.64 22.42 24.17
N THR A 431 -13.02 22.90 25.36
CA THR A 431 -12.60 24.22 25.86
C THR A 431 -11.63 24.04 27.03
N VAL A 432 -10.34 24.29 26.81
CA VAL A 432 -9.28 24.12 27.82
C VAL A 432 -8.47 25.40 27.94
N THR A 433 -8.18 25.86 29.15
CA THR A 433 -7.26 26.98 29.39
C THR A 433 -6.33 26.62 30.52
N GLY A 434 -5.07 27.02 30.41
CA GLY A 434 -4.11 26.65 31.43
C GLY A 434 -2.68 27.05 31.14
N THR A 435 -1.77 26.48 31.92
CA THR A 435 -0.32 26.62 31.78
C THR A 435 0.33 25.25 31.65
N ASN A 436 1.33 25.17 30.79
CA ASN A 436 2.25 24.05 30.66
C ASN A 436 3.70 24.56 30.78
N SER A 437 4.71 23.73 30.57
CA SER A 437 6.11 24.15 30.68
C SER A 437 6.57 25.17 29.61
N LEU A 438 5.79 25.37 28.55
CA LEU A 438 5.99 26.38 27.51
C LEU A 438 5.28 27.71 27.80
N GLY A 439 4.46 27.78 28.86
CA GLY A 439 3.67 28.95 29.24
C GLY A 439 2.16 28.71 29.11
N ASP A 440 1.42 29.78 28.86
CA ASP A 440 -0.04 29.72 28.72
C ASP A 440 -0.43 28.96 27.45
N PHE A 441 -1.43 28.08 27.54
CA PHE A 441 -2.01 27.36 26.41
C PHE A 441 -3.53 27.43 26.45
N SER A 442 -4.16 27.26 25.29
CA SER A 442 -5.62 27.22 25.20
C SER A 442 -6.10 26.30 24.09
N ILE A 443 -7.27 25.71 24.30
CA ILE A 443 -8.10 25.10 23.27
C ILE A 443 -9.46 25.79 23.40
N ASP A 444 -9.91 26.47 22.36
CA ASP A 444 -11.21 27.11 22.33
C ASP A 444 -12.14 26.33 21.40
N GLY A 445 -12.99 25.50 22.00
CA GLY A 445 -13.99 24.70 21.29
C GLY A 445 -15.02 25.54 20.52
N THR A 446 -15.12 26.85 20.77
CA THR A 446 -16.00 27.74 19.99
C THR A 446 -15.36 28.11 18.66
N THR A 447 -14.06 28.41 18.67
CA THR A 447 -13.29 28.77 17.47
C THR A 447 -12.56 27.58 16.86
N HIS A 448 -12.69 26.39 17.46
CA HIS A 448 -12.03 25.14 17.05
C HIS A 448 -10.49 25.27 17.01
N THR A 449 -9.92 26.17 17.82
CA THR A 449 -8.50 26.54 17.77
C THR A 449 -7.78 26.12 19.04
N ALA A 450 -6.69 25.36 18.88
CA ALA A 450 -5.75 24.99 19.93
C ALA A 450 -4.44 25.75 19.73
N THR A 451 -3.93 26.42 20.76
CA THR A 451 -2.72 27.25 20.70
C THR A 451 -1.76 26.88 21.83
N ASN A 452 -0.47 26.73 21.50
CA ASN A 452 0.62 26.43 22.45
C ASN A 452 0.41 25.16 23.29
N VAL A 453 -0.30 24.17 22.73
CA VAL A 453 -0.52 22.87 23.39
C VAL A 453 0.80 22.09 23.41
N LEU A 454 1.14 21.53 24.57
CA LEU A 454 2.27 20.63 24.75
C LEU A 454 1.76 19.18 24.85
N LEU A 455 2.24 18.31 23.97
CA LEU A 455 1.90 16.89 23.94
C LEU A 455 3.14 16.07 24.30
N GLU A 456 3.12 15.43 25.47
CA GLU A 456 4.20 14.58 25.96
C GLU A 456 3.66 13.46 26.85
N ASN A 457 4.47 12.44 27.14
CA ASN A 457 4.12 11.33 28.05
C ASN A 457 2.76 10.67 27.75
N GLY A 458 2.45 10.44 26.48
CA GLY A 458 1.17 9.89 26.04
C GLY A 458 0.09 10.94 25.77
N GLY A 459 0.37 12.24 25.90
CA GLY A 459 -0.53 13.33 25.56
C GLY A 459 -0.99 13.29 24.10
N LYS A 460 -2.26 13.63 23.85
CA LYS A 460 -2.89 13.56 22.54
C LYS A 460 -3.79 14.76 22.27
N LEU A 461 -3.62 15.40 21.12
CA LEU A 461 -4.58 16.36 20.58
C LEU A 461 -5.17 15.82 19.28
N SER A 462 -6.50 15.78 19.18
CA SER A 462 -7.20 15.49 17.93
C SER A 462 -7.72 16.78 17.31
N VAL A 463 -7.14 17.19 16.18
CA VAL A 463 -7.57 18.33 15.38
C VAL A 463 -8.67 17.85 14.44
N LEU A 464 -9.90 18.26 14.74
CA LEU A 464 -11.09 17.84 13.99
C LEU A 464 -11.23 18.67 12.70
N SER A 465 -12.20 18.33 11.85
CA SER A 465 -12.47 19.07 10.61
C SER A 465 -12.73 20.56 10.89
N ASN A 466 -12.07 21.46 10.16
CA ASN A 466 -12.04 22.91 10.38
C ASN A 466 -11.35 23.36 11.69
N GLY A 467 -10.84 22.43 12.48
CA GLY A 467 -10.02 22.72 13.64
C GLY A 467 -8.61 23.15 13.25
N ILE A 468 -8.00 23.96 14.12
CA ILE A 468 -6.64 24.49 13.94
C ILE A 468 -5.83 24.14 15.20
N ALA A 469 -4.68 23.49 15.03
CA ALA A 469 -3.65 23.41 16.06
C ALA A 469 -2.49 24.33 15.66
N GLU A 470 -2.27 25.39 16.42
CA GLU A 470 -1.26 26.42 16.20
C GLU A 470 -0.17 26.33 17.27
N SER A 471 1.10 26.38 16.86
CA SER A 471 2.25 26.37 17.79
C SER A 471 2.24 25.17 18.77
N THR A 472 1.67 24.04 18.35
CA THR A 472 1.65 22.82 19.18
C THR A 472 3.03 22.19 19.18
N THR A 473 3.53 21.84 20.37
CA THR A 473 4.79 21.11 20.54
C THR A 473 4.52 19.65 20.88
N VAL A 474 5.10 18.74 20.11
CA VAL A 474 4.95 17.29 20.29
C VAL A 474 6.29 16.69 20.70
N ASN A 475 6.41 16.26 21.96
CA ASN A 475 7.59 15.59 22.50
C ASN A 475 7.42 14.06 22.44
N ASN A 476 8.41 13.34 22.98
CA ASN A 476 8.39 11.88 23.05
C ASN A 476 7.09 11.33 23.64
N GLY A 477 6.48 10.39 22.92
CA GLY A 477 5.20 9.76 23.29
C GLY A 477 3.97 10.66 23.10
N GLY A 478 4.12 11.91 22.67
CA GLY A 478 3.02 12.79 22.29
C GLY A 478 2.50 12.50 20.87
N VAL A 479 1.19 12.69 20.67
CA VAL A 479 0.53 12.44 19.38
C VAL A 479 -0.36 13.62 18.98
N LEU A 480 -0.06 14.26 17.86
CA LEU A 480 -0.96 15.20 17.19
C LEU A 480 -1.69 14.46 16.05
N ALA A 481 -2.99 14.25 16.17
CA ALA A 481 -3.81 13.62 15.14
C ALA A 481 -4.63 14.69 14.40
N VAL A 482 -4.46 14.81 13.09
CA VAL A 482 -5.10 15.83 12.25
C VAL A 482 -6.05 15.16 11.28
N ALA A 483 -7.36 15.38 11.47
CA ALA A 483 -8.40 14.84 10.61
C ALA A 483 -8.46 15.57 9.26
N ALA A 484 -9.17 14.98 8.29
CA ALA A 484 -9.45 15.62 7.00
C ALA A 484 -10.10 17.01 7.19
N GLY A 485 -9.55 18.03 6.54
CA GLY A 485 -9.97 19.43 6.69
C GLY A 485 -9.50 20.11 7.98
N GLY A 486 -8.80 19.42 8.86
CA GLY A 486 -8.07 20.01 10.00
C GLY A 486 -6.76 20.65 9.55
N THR A 487 -6.27 21.60 10.34
CA THR A 487 -5.04 22.35 10.05
C THR A 487 -4.07 22.29 11.22
N ALA A 488 -2.81 21.98 10.94
CA ALA A 488 -1.72 22.07 11.88
C ALA A 488 -0.75 23.17 11.42
N SER A 489 -0.54 24.21 12.23
CA SER A 489 0.28 25.37 11.91
C SER A 489 1.42 25.53 12.90
N ASP A 490 2.64 25.76 12.39
CA ASP A 490 3.83 26.05 13.21
C ASP A 490 4.12 24.97 14.26
N ILE A 491 3.99 23.70 13.86
CA ILE A 491 4.19 22.56 14.76
C ILE A 491 5.67 22.34 15.02
N VAL A 492 6.02 22.05 16.27
CA VAL A 492 7.38 21.62 16.65
C VAL A 492 7.33 20.19 17.17
N MET A 493 7.87 19.25 16.42
CA MET A 493 8.02 17.86 16.85
C MET A 493 9.45 17.63 17.32
N ASN A 494 9.62 17.42 18.64
CA ASN A 494 10.89 17.07 19.25
C ASN A 494 11.11 15.54 19.21
N ASP A 495 12.16 15.07 19.91
CA ASP A 495 12.57 13.67 19.91
C ASP A 495 11.41 12.71 20.16
N GLY A 496 11.11 11.84 19.19
CA GLY A 496 10.06 10.82 19.28
C GLY A 496 8.61 11.32 19.22
N GLY A 497 8.36 12.57 18.83
CA GLY A 497 7.01 13.09 18.61
C GLY A 497 6.34 12.49 17.37
N THR A 498 5.01 12.32 17.40
CA THR A 498 4.24 11.75 16.28
C THR A 498 3.13 12.70 15.81
N LEU A 499 3.04 12.90 14.49
CA LEU A 499 1.93 13.58 13.82
C LEU A 499 1.29 12.59 12.83
N ILE A 500 -0.02 12.39 12.96
CA ILE A 500 -0.81 11.55 12.07
C ILE A 500 -1.78 12.45 11.32
N ALA A 501 -1.74 12.44 9.99
CA ALA A 501 -2.54 13.29 9.12
C ALA A 501 -3.45 12.46 8.21
N ASP A 502 -4.76 12.62 8.33
CA ASP A 502 -5.71 11.98 7.42
C ASP A 502 -5.70 12.65 6.04
N THR A 503 -6.13 11.92 5.00
CA THR A 503 -6.27 12.47 3.65
C THR A 503 -7.10 13.75 3.62
N GLY A 504 -6.45 14.86 3.24
CA GLY A 504 -7.04 16.21 3.21
C GLY A 504 -6.72 17.07 4.42
N ALA A 505 -5.81 16.65 5.30
CA ALA A 505 -5.23 17.49 6.34
C ALA A 505 -4.26 18.54 5.76
N ASN A 506 -4.19 19.70 6.40
CA ASN A 506 -3.32 20.80 6.00
C ASN A 506 -2.19 20.98 7.03
N ILE A 507 -0.95 21.11 6.55
CA ILE A 507 0.17 21.61 7.36
C ILE A 507 0.56 22.97 6.81
N LEU A 508 0.43 23.99 7.65
CA LEU A 508 0.75 25.38 7.34
C LEU A 508 1.84 25.89 8.30
N GLY A 509 2.37 27.07 7.99
CA GLY A 509 3.44 27.68 8.77
C GLY A 509 4.75 26.88 8.73
N ASN A 510 5.67 27.23 9.62
CA ASN A 510 6.99 26.59 9.68
C ASN A 510 6.94 25.38 10.61
N THR A 511 6.59 24.22 10.07
CA THR A 511 6.56 22.97 10.85
C THR A 511 7.95 22.33 10.88
N THR A 512 8.45 22.05 12.09
CA THR A 512 9.79 21.48 12.33
C THR A 512 9.70 20.10 12.96
N LEU A 513 10.36 19.11 12.36
CA LEU A 513 10.49 17.75 12.86
C LEU A 513 11.95 17.45 13.20
N LYS A 514 12.20 16.98 14.43
CA LYS A 514 13.55 16.68 14.92
C LYS A 514 13.81 15.17 14.94
N ASP A 515 14.82 14.76 15.70
CA ASP A 515 15.23 13.37 15.90
C ASP A 515 14.04 12.44 16.16
N ASN A 516 14.00 11.27 15.53
CA ASN A 516 12.99 10.23 15.75
C ASN A 516 11.52 10.66 15.58
N ALA A 517 11.27 11.86 15.06
CA ALA A 517 9.93 12.37 14.81
C ALA A 517 9.31 11.62 13.61
N VAL A 518 8.00 11.36 13.70
CA VAL A 518 7.25 10.61 12.68
C VAL A 518 6.09 11.44 12.17
N LEU A 519 6.11 11.77 10.88
CA LEU A 519 4.97 12.30 10.15
C LEU A 519 4.34 11.20 9.29
N ALA A 520 3.13 10.79 9.61
CA ALA A 520 2.43 9.73 8.90
C ALA A 520 1.11 10.22 8.29
N GLY A 521 0.88 9.90 7.02
CA GLY A 521 -0.35 10.19 6.30
C GLY A 521 -0.21 11.28 5.25
N ASP A 522 -1.35 11.68 4.68
CA ASP A 522 -1.39 12.61 3.54
C ASP A 522 -1.47 14.05 4.02
N VAL A 523 -0.57 14.89 3.50
CA VAL A 523 -0.38 16.28 3.91
C VAL A 523 -0.36 17.19 2.69
N THR A 524 -1.04 18.32 2.82
CA THR A 524 -0.81 19.48 1.94
C THR A 524 0.09 20.48 2.67
N ASN A 525 1.31 20.70 2.16
CA ASN A 525 2.25 21.72 2.60
C ASN A 525 2.36 22.84 1.56
N ASN A 526 2.04 24.07 1.97
CA ASN A 526 2.18 25.27 1.15
C ASN A 526 3.25 26.24 1.69
N ASP A 527 3.91 25.90 2.80
CA ASP A 527 4.90 26.72 3.49
C ASP A 527 6.23 25.95 3.60
N THR A 528 6.83 25.83 4.79
CA THR A 528 8.10 25.12 5.00
C THR A 528 7.91 23.93 5.94
N LEU A 529 8.27 22.74 5.45
CA LEU A 529 8.39 21.53 6.24
C LEU A 529 9.87 21.23 6.48
N LEU A 530 10.35 21.54 7.68
CA LEU A 530 11.76 21.38 8.08
C LEU A 530 11.96 20.09 8.85
N PHE A 531 12.88 19.25 8.40
CA PHE A 531 13.42 18.11 9.14
C PHE A 531 14.84 18.44 9.61
N SER A 532 15.08 18.46 10.93
CA SER A 532 16.37 18.82 11.54
C SER A 532 16.84 17.70 12.45
N THR A 533 17.73 16.84 11.95
CA THR A 533 18.12 15.59 12.62
C THR A 533 19.59 15.60 13.04
N GLY A 534 19.88 15.24 14.29
CA GLY A 534 21.23 15.05 14.84
C GLY A 534 21.94 13.80 14.33
N SER A 535 23.24 13.70 14.61
CA SER A 535 24.07 12.57 14.19
C SER A 535 23.55 11.25 14.74
N GLY A 536 23.29 10.28 13.85
CA GLY A 536 22.75 8.95 14.20
C GLY A 536 21.24 8.91 14.47
N ALA A 537 20.56 10.06 14.41
CA ALA A 537 19.10 10.13 14.51
C ALA A 537 18.44 10.01 13.12
N GLU A 538 17.17 9.60 13.12
CA GLU A 538 16.37 9.44 11.92
C GLU A 538 14.98 10.06 12.13
N ALA A 539 14.53 10.93 11.22
CA ALA A 539 13.13 11.35 11.14
C ALA A 539 12.45 10.60 9.98
N ARG A 540 11.15 10.34 10.10
CA ARG A 540 10.40 9.55 9.11
C ARG A 540 9.18 10.26 8.58
N PHE A 541 8.98 10.13 7.27
CA PHE A 541 7.76 10.52 6.57
C PHE A 541 7.21 9.37 5.73
N SER A 542 5.90 9.15 5.81
CA SER A 542 5.18 8.18 4.97
C SER A 542 3.80 8.73 4.59
N GLY A 543 3.39 8.61 3.32
CA GLY A 543 2.14 9.17 2.78
C GLY A 543 2.36 10.16 1.65
N THR A 544 1.32 10.90 1.26
CA THR A 544 1.40 11.91 0.18
C THR A 544 1.78 13.28 0.74
N LEU A 545 2.86 13.88 0.26
CA LEU A 545 3.18 15.30 0.49
C LEU A 545 2.88 16.08 -0.79
N SER A 546 1.90 16.98 -0.72
CA SER A 546 1.44 17.80 -1.84
C SER A 546 1.51 19.29 -1.52
N GLY A 547 1.23 20.16 -2.49
CA GLY A 547 1.22 21.62 -2.33
C GLY A 547 2.46 22.31 -2.88
N GLU A 548 2.46 23.64 -2.83
CA GLU A 548 3.51 24.49 -3.42
C GLU A 548 4.56 24.93 -2.37
N GLY A 549 4.66 24.19 -1.26
CA GLY A 549 5.63 24.44 -0.21
C GLY A 549 7.04 23.95 -0.53
N SER A 550 7.91 24.06 0.47
CA SER A 550 9.27 23.53 0.45
C SER A 550 9.47 22.45 1.51
N LEU A 551 10.18 21.39 1.15
CA LEU A 551 10.72 20.41 2.10
C LEU A 551 12.20 20.73 2.32
N LEU A 552 12.60 20.96 3.56
CA LEU A 552 13.97 21.27 3.94
C LEU A 552 14.52 20.21 4.89
N LYS A 553 15.65 19.61 4.53
CA LYS A 553 16.38 18.66 5.39
C LYS A 553 17.71 19.27 5.84
N GLU A 554 17.90 19.36 7.16
CA GLU A 554 19.09 19.85 7.85
C GLU A 554 19.61 18.86 8.91
N GLY A 555 20.82 19.12 9.40
CA GLY A 555 21.51 18.30 10.42
C GLY A 555 22.08 16.99 9.88
N ASP A 556 23.02 16.40 10.62
CA ASP A 556 23.85 15.28 10.17
C ASP A 556 23.13 13.92 10.09
N GLY A 557 21.91 13.83 10.62
CA GLY A 557 21.09 12.61 10.62
C GLY A 557 20.38 12.32 9.29
N THR A 558 19.46 11.35 9.33
CA THR A 558 18.71 10.88 8.14
C THR A 558 17.25 11.33 8.18
N LEU A 559 16.72 11.76 7.03
CA LEU A 559 15.29 11.76 6.77
C LEU A 559 14.96 10.59 5.85
N THR A 560 14.10 9.69 6.31
CA THR A 560 13.58 8.58 5.50
C THR A 560 12.17 8.92 5.03
N VAL A 561 11.97 8.91 3.72
CA VAL A 561 10.68 9.07 3.04
C VAL A 561 10.34 7.73 2.39
N SER A 562 9.32 7.04 2.91
CA SER A 562 8.99 5.67 2.51
C SER A 562 7.55 5.54 2.01
N ASP A 563 7.36 4.81 0.91
CA ASP A 563 6.04 4.52 0.32
C ASP A 563 5.21 5.79 0.07
N SER A 564 5.88 6.83 -0.42
CA SER A 564 5.36 8.20 -0.49
C SER A 564 5.25 8.75 -1.91
N THR A 565 4.37 9.72 -2.10
CA THR A 565 4.41 10.63 -3.25
C THR A 565 4.71 12.04 -2.74
N VAL A 566 5.82 12.65 -3.18
CA VAL A 566 6.25 13.99 -2.77
C VAL A 566 6.19 14.93 -3.96
N THR A 567 5.37 15.96 -3.87
CA THR A 567 5.27 17.04 -4.87
C THR A 567 5.35 18.36 -4.13
N GLN A 568 6.45 19.07 -4.31
CA GLN A 568 6.79 20.32 -3.64
C GLN A 568 7.50 21.22 -4.64
N SER A 569 7.37 22.54 -4.49
CA SER A 569 8.04 23.49 -5.41
C SER A 569 9.56 23.45 -5.25
N GLN A 570 10.06 23.06 -4.08
CA GLN A 570 11.48 22.89 -3.81
C GLN A 570 11.73 21.81 -2.76
N LEU A 571 12.75 20.99 -2.98
CA LEU A 571 13.30 20.07 -1.99
C LEU A 571 14.76 20.45 -1.72
N THR A 572 15.07 20.87 -0.51
CA THR A 572 16.40 21.34 -0.12
C THR A 572 17.07 20.37 0.86
N LEU A 573 18.29 19.93 0.57
CA LEU A 573 19.12 19.05 1.39
C LEU A 573 20.39 19.78 1.86
N ASN A 574 20.30 20.43 3.02
CA ASN A 574 21.37 21.23 3.61
C ASN A 574 22.33 20.41 4.50
N GLY A 575 21.94 19.22 4.94
CA GLY A 575 22.77 18.39 5.82
C GLY A 575 22.31 16.93 5.92
N GLY A 576 23.27 16.04 6.17
CA GLY A 576 23.02 14.62 6.42
C GLY A 576 22.52 13.85 5.20
N THR A 577 21.62 12.89 5.44
CA THR A 577 21.09 11.99 4.41
C THR A 577 19.59 12.20 4.17
N LEU A 578 19.18 12.19 2.91
CA LEU A 578 17.79 11.99 2.49
C LEU A 578 17.67 10.61 1.84
N ALA A 579 16.91 9.72 2.46
CA ALA A 579 16.62 8.38 1.94
C ALA A 579 15.19 8.34 1.37
N LEU A 580 15.07 8.08 0.08
CA LEU A 580 13.81 7.94 -0.65
C LEU A 580 13.58 6.47 -1.00
N GLU A 581 12.64 5.83 -0.32
CA GLU A 581 12.38 4.39 -0.43
C GLU A 581 11.01 4.14 -1.06
N ASN A 582 10.96 3.42 -2.18
CA ASN A 582 9.72 3.12 -2.91
C ASN A 582 8.81 4.34 -3.16
N SER A 583 9.40 5.51 -3.37
CA SER A 583 8.67 6.78 -3.39
C SER A 583 8.71 7.45 -4.77
N VAL A 584 7.67 8.23 -5.09
CA VAL A 584 7.64 9.09 -6.30
C VAL A 584 7.85 10.53 -5.88
N VAL A 585 8.94 11.15 -6.33
CA VAL A 585 9.29 12.54 -5.99
C VAL A 585 9.23 13.41 -7.25
N ASN A 586 8.46 14.49 -7.18
CA ASN A 586 8.26 15.47 -8.25
C ASN A 586 8.77 16.83 -7.78
N SER A 587 10.09 17.01 -7.74
CA SER A 587 10.74 18.24 -7.31
C SER A 587 12.21 18.22 -7.69
N ASP A 588 12.81 19.40 -7.87
CA ASP A 588 14.26 19.53 -7.94
C ASP A 588 14.86 19.41 -6.53
N VAL A 589 15.96 18.66 -6.42
CA VAL A 589 16.72 18.49 -5.17
C VAL A 589 17.91 19.44 -5.17
N ILE A 590 17.84 20.47 -4.35
CA ILE A 590 18.92 21.45 -4.17
C ILE A 590 19.68 21.09 -2.90
N ALA A 591 20.93 20.71 -3.03
CA ALA A 591 21.71 20.13 -1.95
C ALA A 591 23.02 20.88 -1.70
N GLN A 592 23.74 20.43 -0.67
CA GLN A 592 25.10 20.88 -0.37
C GLN A 592 26.08 19.72 -0.51
N SER A 593 27.30 20.01 -0.97
CA SER A 593 28.38 19.02 -1.00
C SER A 593 28.62 18.42 0.39
N GLY A 594 28.83 17.11 0.47
CA GLY A 594 28.94 16.35 1.71
C GLY A 594 27.61 15.85 2.29
N THR A 595 26.49 16.09 1.61
CA THR A 595 25.21 15.43 1.89
C THR A 595 25.07 14.15 1.06
N SER A 596 24.10 13.30 1.40
CA SER A 596 23.81 12.08 0.63
C SER A 596 22.32 11.93 0.32
N LEU A 597 22.03 11.50 -0.90
CA LEU A 597 20.70 11.18 -1.40
C LEU A 597 20.64 9.71 -1.83
N LEU A 598 19.77 8.93 -1.21
CA LEU A 598 19.59 7.50 -1.48
C LEU A 598 18.25 7.30 -2.19
N LEU A 599 18.27 6.75 -3.41
CA LEU A 599 17.08 6.33 -4.15
C LEU A 599 17.03 4.79 -4.12
N THR A 600 16.23 4.24 -3.22
CA THR A 600 16.19 2.78 -2.96
C THR A 600 14.88 2.14 -3.42
N GLY A 601 14.91 0.82 -3.64
CA GLY A 601 13.73 0.08 -4.09
C GLY A 601 13.24 0.52 -5.47
N ASN A 602 11.94 0.83 -5.60
CA ASN A 602 11.31 1.28 -6.85
C ASN A 602 11.13 2.81 -6.91
N THR A 603 11.97 3.58 -6.22
CA THR A 603 11.86 5.05 -6.19
C THR A 603 11.98 5.68 -7.58
N VAL A 604 11.12 6.66 -7.85
CA VAL A 604 11.13 7.48 -9.07
C VAL A 604 11.32 8.94 -8.69
N LEU A 605 12.44 9.56 -9.10
CA LEU A 605 12.67 10.99 -8.94
C LEU A 605 12.49 11.71 -10.28
N ASN A 606 11.62 12.71 -10.31
CA ASN A 606 11.37 13.60 -11.44
C ASN A 606 11.85 15.01 -11.08
N GLY A 607 13.08 15.35 -11.48
CA GLY A 607 13.74 16.62 -11.15
C GLY A 607 15.26 16.54 -11.27
N ALA A 608 15.94 17.68 -11.25
CA ALA A 608 17.40 17.75 -11.21
C ALA A 608 17.95 17.68 -9.77
N ILE A 609 19.26 17.42 -9.64
CA ILE A 609 19.97 17.32 -8.36
C ILE A 609 21.24 18.19 -8.41
N ASP A 610 21.45 19.11 -7.45
CA ASP A 610 22.58 20.06 -7.45
C ASP A 610 23.07 20.49 -6.04
N PRO A 611 24.30 20.17 -5.59
CA PRO A 611 25.01 18.89 -5.73
C PRO A 611 25.03 18.06 -4.43
N THR A 612 25.05 16.73 -4.56
CA THR A 612 25.10 15.77 -3.43
C THR A 612 25.71 14.43 -3.89
N ASP A 613 26.02 13.53 -2.95
CA ASP A 613 26.34 12.15 -3.26
C ASP A 613 25.05 11.35 -3.51
N VAL A 614 24.94 10.66 -4.64
CA VAL A 614 23.72 9.93 -5.01
C VAL A 614 23.99 8.43 -5.14
N THR A 615 23.15 7.63 -4.49
CA THR A 615 23.10 6.18 -4.70
C THR A 615 21.76 5.78 -5.32
N LEU A 616 21.79 5.06 -6.45
CA LEU A 616 20.59 4.52 -7.11
C LEU A 616 20.62 2.99 -7.05
N ASP A 617 19.60 2.41 -6.43
CA ASP A 617 19.32 0.98 -6.49
C ASP A 617 18.85 0.53 -7.88
N SER A 618 18.92 -0.78 -8.13
CA SER A 618 18.58 -1.37 -9.45
C SER A 618 17.15 -1.12 -9.94
N GLY A 619 16.19 -0.91 -9.02
CA GLY A 619 14.80 -0.57 -9.35
C GLY A 619 14.53 0.94 -9.45
N ALA A 620 15.48 1.78 -9.04
CA ALA A 620 15.30 3.22 -8.98
C ALA A 620 15.41 3.86 -10.38
N ILE A 621 14.60 4.91 -10.59
CA ILE A 621 14.57 5.70 -11.81
C ILE A 621 14.77 7.18 -11.46
N TRP A 622 15.72 7.83 -12.12
CA TRP A 622 15.92 9.27 -12.04
C TRP A 622 15.68 9.92 -13.40
N ASN A 623 14.63 10.73 -13.50
CA ASN A 623 14.27 11.49 -14.69
C ASN A 623 14.76 12.93 -14.54
N ILE A 624 15.74 13.32 -15.36
CA ILE A 624 16.31 14.66 -15.44
C ILE A 624 15.55 15.42 -16.54
N PRO A 625 14.74 16.45 -16.20
CA PRO A 625 14.02 17.21 -17.21
C PRO A 625 14.86 18.35 -17.81
N ASP A 626 14.57 18.71 -19.07
CA ASP A 626 15.22 19.81 -19.80
C ASP A 626 14.80 21.21 -19.32
N ASN A 627 13.80 21.31 -18.43
CA ASN A 627 13.31 22.54 -17.83
C ASN A 627 13.58 22.65 -16.32
N ALA A 628 14.48 21.83 -15.76
CA ALA A 628 14.86 21.90 -14.36
C ALA A 628 15.36 23.31 -13.97
N THR A 629 15.11 23.71 -12.73
CA THR A 629 15.54 25.03 -12.20
C THR A 629 17.03 25.08 -11.86
N VAL A 630 17.64 23.91 -11.63
CA VAL A 630 19.07 23.71 -11.35
C VAL A 630 19.71 22.75 -12.36
N LYS A 631 21.04 22.73 -12.41
CA LYS A 631 21.78 21.76 -13.24
C LYS A 631 21.88 20.43 -12.52
N SER A 632 22.07 19.33 -13.24
CA SER A 632 22.37 18.04 -12.59
C SER A 632 23.87 17.91 -12.36
N VAL A 633 24.32 18.23 -11.14
CA VAL A 633 25.74 18.20 -10.72
C VAL A 633 25.87 17.35 -9.47
N LEU A 634 26.75 16.35 -9.47
CA LEU A 634 26.94 15.42 -8.36
C LEU A 634 28.40 15.32 -7.95
N ASP A 635 28.65 15.05 -6.67
CA ASP A 635 29.97 14.67 -6.17
C ASP A 635 30.21 13.19 -6.51
N ASP A 636 29.59 12.27 -5.79
CA ASP A 636 29.66 10.83 -6.08
C ASP A 636 28.34 10.29 -6.66
N LEU A 637 28.41 9.41 -7.66
CA LEU A 637 27.27 8.68 -8.24
C LEU A 637 27.53 7.18 -8.23
N SER A 638 26.77 6.44 -7.43
CA SER A 638 26.71 4.98 -7.45
C SER A 638 25.46 4.51 -8.21
N ALA A 639 25.64 3.97 -9.42
CA ALA A 639 24.53 3.78 -10.37
C ALA A 639 24.24 2.29 -10.66
N SER A 640 23.23 1.74 -9.98
CA SER A 640 22.61 0.44 -10.34
C SER A 640 21.31 0.61 -11.12
N GLY A 641 20.61 1.74 -10.94
CA GLY A 641 19.31 2.04 -11.55
C GLY A 641 19.36 2.66 -12.95
N THR A 642 18.27 3.33 -13.33
CA THR A 642 18.14 3.98 -14.64
C THR A 642 18.08 5.51 -14.51
N ILE A 643 18.87 6.22 -15.29
CA ILE A 643 18.83 7.68 -15.43
C ILE A 643 18.29 8.03 -16.81
N ASN A 644 17.31 8.92 -16.88
CA ASN A 644 16.68 9.36 -18.12
C ASN A 644 16.84 10.86 -18.30
N PHE A 645 17.39 11.29 -19.44
CA PHE A 645 17.15 12.65 -19.91
C PHE A 645 15.74 12.72 -20.52
N THR A 646 14.93 13.66 -20.05
CA THR A 646 13.53 13.82 -20.45
C THR A 646 13.30 15.21 -21.02
N SER A 647 12.51 15.30 -22.10
CA SER A 647 12.18 16.57 -22.75
C SER A 647 10.71 16.91 -22.52
N VAL A 648 10.42 18.06 -21.90
CA VAL A 648 9.04 18.54 -21.67
C VAL A 648 8.50 19.43 -22.80
N SER A 649 9.38 20.03 -23.62
CA SER A 649 8.99 21.00 -24.65
C SER A 649 8.61 20.36 -26.00
N GLY A 650 8.85 19.06 -26.16
CA GLY A 650 8.68 18.33 -27.42
C GLY A 650 9.74 18.64 -28.48
N SER A 651 10.64 19.60 -28.23
CA SER A 651 11.82 19.89 -29.05
C SER A 651 13.06 19.44 -28.31
N PHE A 652 13.90 18.63 -28.96
CA PHE A 652 15.14 18.15 -28.34
C PHE A 652 16.11 19.31 -28.07
N THR A 653 16.43 19.49 -26.79
CA THR A 653 17.48 20.38 -26.30
C THR A 653 18.46 19.54 -25.49
N PRO A 654 19.74 19.46 -25.88
CA PRO A 654 20.75 18.73 -25.12
C PRO A 654 20.82 19.15 -23.66
N ASN A 655 20.88 18.16 -22.77
CA ASN A 655 21.07 18.37 -21.34
C ASN A 655 22.34 17.68 -20.84
N THR A 656 22.79 18.03 -19.64
CA THR A 656 24.07 17.55 -19.10
C THR A 656 23.91 17.07 -17.66
N LEU A 657 24.47 15.89 -17.40
CA LEU A 657 24.75 15.38 -16.06
C LEU A 657 26.25 15.51 -15.80
N THR A 658 26.65 16.27 -14.79
CA THR A 658 28.05 16.40 -14.36
C THR A 658 28.27 15.64 -13.07
N VAL A 659 29.30 14.81 -13.01
CA VAL A 659 29.63 13.98 -11.85
C VAL A 659 31.13 14.05 -11.60
N LYS A 660 31.56 14.13 -10.33
CA LYS A 660 32.99 14.03 -10.02
C LYS A 660 33.47 12.57 -10.04
N ASN A 661 32.82 11.67 -9.28
CA ASN A 661 33.11 10.23 -9.34
C ASN A 661 31.87 9.39 -9.70
N LEU A 662 32.00 8.49 -10.67
CA LEU A 662 30.98 7.55 -11.08
C LEU A 662 31.44 6.11 -10.81
N ILE A 663 30.62 5.33 -10.11
CA ILE A 663 30.77 3.88 -9.98
C ILE A 663 29.56 3.21 -10.63
N GLY A 664 29.79 2.59 -11.79
CA GLY A 664 28.77 1.87 -12.52
C GLY A 664 28.58 0.45 -11.99
N HIS A 665 27.35 0.11 -11.59
CA HIS A 665 26.96 -1.23 -11.13
C HIS A 665 26.06 -1.98 -12.13
N GLY A 666 26.12 -1.59 -13.42
CA GLY A 666 25.29 -2.15 -14.48
C GLY A 666 24.00 -1.38 -14.75
N GLY A 667 23.82 -0.21 -14.12
CA GLY A 667 22.73 0.72 -14.43
C GLY A 667 22.84 1.35 -15.82
N GLY A 668 21.76 2.00 -16.25
CA GLY A 668 21.65 2.59 -17.60
C GLY A 668 21.40 4.10 -17.60
N ILE A 669 22.00 4.81 -18.54
CA ILE A 669 21.72 6.22 -18.83
C ILE A 669 21.10 6.30 -20.22
N ASN A 670 19.84 6.74 -20.29
CA ASN A 670 19.10 6.94 -21.51
C ASN A 670 19.30 8.38 -21.99
N MET A 671 19.95 8.52 -23.13
CA MET A 671 20.42 9.77 -23.73
C MET A 671 19.82 9.95 -25.12
N SER A 672 19.69 11.19 -25.56
CA SER A 672 19.24 11.54 -26.89
C SER A 672 20.37 12.17 -27.69
N VAL A 673 20.46 11.82 -28.97
CA VAL A 673 21.46 12.36 -29.92
C VAL A 673 20.78 12.65 -31.24
N ARG A 674 21.17 13.74 -31.90
CA ARG A 674 20.63 14.12 -33.20
C ARG A 674 21.64 13.84 -34.30
N LEU A 675 21.47 12.73 -35.02
CA LEU A 675 22.43 12.24 -36.03
C LEU A 675 22.24 12.87 -37.42
N ASP A 676 21.20 13.68 -37.59
CA ASP A 676 20.86 14.37 -38.83
C ASP A 676 21.43 15.81 -38.93
N ASP A 677 22.09 16.27 -37.87
CA ASP A 677 22.72 17.58 -37.75
C ASP A 677 24.26 17.41 -37.69
N PRO A 678 25.05 18.10 -38.54
CA PRO A 678 26.51 17.98 -38.53
C PRO A 678 27.19 18.49 -37.24
N THR A 679 26.46 19.23 -36.39
CA THR A 679 26.93 19.63 -35.06
C THR A 679 26.67 18.58 -33.98
N PHE A 680 25.88 17.54 -34.30
CA PHE A 680 25.55 16.41 -33.43
C PHE A 680 25.15 16.78 -31.99
N PRO A 681 24.09 17.61 -31.79
CA PRO A 681 23.63 17.90 -30.45
C PRO A 681 23.24 16.58 -29.75
N THR A 682 23.73 16.41 -28.53
CA THR A 682 23.56 15.18 -27.73
C THR A 682 23.49 15.53 -26.27
N ASP A 683 22.67 14.79 -25.52
CA ASP A 683 22.82 14.77 -24.07
C ASP A 683 24.25 14.30 -23.72
N MET A 684 24.78 14.80 -22.61
CA MET A 684 26.17 14.62 -22.22
C MET A 684 26.30 14.18 -20.77
N LEU A 685 27.17 13.19 -20.53
CA LEU A 685 27.71 12.91 -19.20
C LEU A 685 29.09 13.58 -19.09
N ILE A 686 29.33 14.36 -18.05
CA ILE A 686 30.63 14.97 -17.78
C ILE A 686 31.22 14.32 -16.53
N ILE A 687 32.46 13.86 -16.62
CA ILE A 687 33.28 13.46 -15.47
C ILE A 687 34.26 14.60 -15.18
N ASP A 688 34.08 15.28 -14.04
CA ASP A 688 34.82 16.49 -13.69
C ASP A 688 35.84 16.24 -12.56
N GLY A 689 37.12 16.10 -12.93
CA GLY A 689 38.24 16.00 -11.99
C GLY A 689 38.37 14.70 -11.18
N GLY A 690 37.42 13.76 -11.26
CA GLY A 690 37.46 12.48 -10.55
C GLY A 690 37.57 11.26 -11.46
N THR A 691 36.80 10.21 -11.20
CA THR A 691 36.96 8.90 -11.86
C THR A 691 35.64 8.30 -12.32
N ALA A 692 35.64 7.58 -13.45
CA ALA A 692 34.55 6.68 -13.82
C ALA A 692 35.04 5.23 -13.84
N THR A 693 34.45 4.39 -13.00
CA THR A 693 34.83 2.98 -12.80
C THR A 693 33.62 2.05 -12.90
N GLY A 694 33.86 0.75 -12.99
CA GLY A 694 32.79 -0.25 -13.06
C GLY A 694 32.17 -0.33 -14.46
N LYS A 695 30.84 -0.45 -14.56
CA LYS A 695 30.14 -0.52 -15.85
C LYS A 695 28.79 0.20 -15.84
N THR A 696 28.60 1.10 -16.80
CA THR A 696 27.36 1.84 -17.03
C THR A 696 26.94 1.67 -18.49
N TRP A 697 25.67 1.36 -18.73
CA TRP A 697 25.12 1.26 -20.09
C TRP A 697 24.67 2.62 -20.59
N LEU A 698 25.16 3.05 -21.75
CA LEU A 698 24.68 4.25 -22.44
C LEU A 698 23.71 3.82 -23.54
N ASN A 699 22.48 4.31 -23.47
CA ASN A 699 21.41 3.99 -24.40
C ASN A 699 21.02 5.25 -25.17
N PHE A 700 21.24 5.24 -26.48
CA PHE A 700 20.96 6.41 -27.31
C PHE A 700 19.64 6.28 -28.05
N THR A 701 18.89 7.37 -28.07
CA THR A 701 17.72 7.59 -28.94
C THR A 701 18.11 8.61 -29.99
N ASN A 702 18.02 8.25 -31.28
CA ASN A 702 18.20 9.22 -32.35
C ASN A 702 16.98 10.14 -32.41
N VAL A 703 17.14 11.40 -32.01
CA VAL A 703 16.09 12.42 -31.99
C VAL A 703 16.23 13.32 -33.21
N GLY A 704 15.13 13.56 -33.90
CA GLY A 704 15.13 14.23 -35.21
C GLY A 704 14.55 13.33 -36.30
N ASN A 705 14.90 13.58 -37.55
CA ASN A 705 14.43 12.70 -38.62
C ASN A 705 15.22 11.39 -38.56
N ALA A 706 14.60 10.34 -38.00
CA ALA A 706 15.16 8.99 -37.90
C ALA A 706 15.70 8.43 -39.24
N GLY A 707 15.36 9.08 -40.36
CA GLY A 707 15.89 8.82 -41.68
C GLY A 707 17.36 9.12 -41.94
N LEU A 708 17.98 10.02 -41.17
CA LEU A 708 19.25 10.65 -41.51
C LEU A 708 20.38 10.25 -40.56
N GLY A 709 21.56 9.98 -41.12
CA GLY A 709 22.78 9.69 -40.36
C GLY A 709 24.02 10.13 -41.12
N LEU A 710 24.87 10.89 -40.45
CA LEU A 710 26.14 11.39 -41.00
C LEU A 710 27.32 10.53 -40.53
N ALA A 711 28.28 10.31 -41.43
CA ALA A 711 29.58 9.77 -41.04
C ALA A 711 30.25 10.72 -40.05
N THR A 712 30.73 10.18 -38.95
CA THR A 712 31.50 10.95 -37.98
C THR A 712 32.90 11.20 -38.52
N THR A 713 33.47 12.37 -38.21
CA THR A 713 34.87 12.70 -38.53
C THR A 713 35.67 12.91 -37.24
N GLY A 714 37.00 12.78 -37.30
CA GLY A 714 37.85 12.91 -36.12
C GLY A 714 37.54 11.82 -35.07
N ASN A 715 37.42 12.23 -33.80
CA ASN A 715 37.16 11.30 -32.68
C ASN A 715 35.72 10.79 -32.61
N GLY A 716 34.76 11.43 -33.29
CA GLY A 716 33.34 11.10 -33.19
C GLY A 716 32.49 12.14 -32.47
N ILE A 717 31.26 11.76 -32.11
CA ILE A 717 30.33 12.56 -31.32
C ILE A 717 30.65 12.32 -29.85
N LYS A 718 31.14 13.35 -29.15
CA LYS A 718 31.45 13.22 -27.72
C LYS A 718 30.16 13.03 -26.94
N VAL A 719 30.08 11.99 -26.12
CA VAL A 719 28.90 11.66 -25.27
C VAL A 719 29.25 11.50 -23.80
N VAL A 720 30.53 11.25 -23.49
CA VAL A 720 31.10 11.42 -22.17
C VAL A 720 32.29 12.36 -22.28
N ASP A 721 32.31 13.46 -21.53
CA ASP A 721 33.42 14.41 -21.47
C ASP A 721 34.20 14.26 -20.16
N ALA A 722 35.45 13.81 -20.24
CA ALA A 722 36.35 13.74 -19.10
C ALA A 722 37.20 15.00 -19.05
N ILE A 723 36.96 15.86 -18.05
CA ILE A 723 37.60 17.18 -17.93
C ILE A 723 38.37 17.32 -16.61
N ASN A 724 39.19 18.36 -16.52
CA ASN A 724 39.91 18.75 -15.29
C ASN A 724 40.76 17.63 -14.65
N GLY A 725 41.30 16.72 -15.47
CA GLY A 725 42.14 15.61 -15.01
C GLY A 725 41.37 14.35 -14.62
N ALA A 726 40.08 14.27 -14.97
CA ALA A 726 39.29 13.05 -14.80
C ALA A 726 39.87 11.84 -15.57
N THR A 727 39.64 10.64 -15.05
CA THR A 727 40.04 9.37 -15.68
C THR A 727 38.85 8.43 -15.86
N THR A 728 38.82 7.65 -16.93
CA THR A 728 37.75 6.67 -17.16
C THR A 728 38.32 5.28 -17.44
N GLU A 729 37.84 4.25 -16.74
CA GLU A 729 38.28 2.87 -17.00
C GLU A 729 37.79 2.40 -18.38
N ALA A 730 38.58 1.56 -19.06
CA ALA A 730 38.25 1.04 -20.40
C ALA A 730 36.93 0.24 -20.47
N GLY A 731 36.36 -0.16 -19.33
CA GLY A 731 35.07 -0.86 -19.22
C GLY A 731 33.94 -0.01 -18.61
N ALA A 732 34.21 1.24 -18.24
CA ALA A 732 33.29 2.12 -17.52
C ALA A 732 31.97 2.34 -18.28
N PHE A 733 32.02 2.35 -19.62
CA PHE A 733 30.85 2.58 -20.47
C PHE A 733 30.72 1.55 -21.59
N ALA A 734 29.48 1.20 -21.92
CA ALA A 734 29.17 0.36 -23.07
C ALA A 734 27.82 0.76 -23.68
N LEU A 735 27.66 0.54 -24.99
CA LEU A 735 26.35 0.70 -25.64
C LEU A 735 25.37 -0.36 -25.14
N GLY A 736 24.23 0.05 -24.61
CA GLY A 736 23.19 -0.89 -24.21
C GLY A 736 22.38 -1.45 -25.38
N ARG A 737 22.37 -0.76 -26.52
CA ARG A 737 21.77 -1.25 -27.79
C ARG A 737 22.51 -0.71 -29.01
N LYS A 738 22.38 -1.41 -30.14
CA LYS A 738 22.92 -0.97 -31.44
C LYS A 738 22.24 0.31 -31.90
N LEU A 739 23.02 1.30 -32.32
CA LEU A 739 22.54 2.58 -32.85
C LEU A 739 22.76 2.61 -34.38
N GLN A 740 21.67 2.72 -35.15
CA GLN A 740 21.70 2.80 -36.61
C GLN A 740 21.05 4.10 -37.07
N ALA A 741 21.65 4.77 -38.07
CA ALA A 741 21.03 5.91 -38.74
C ALA A 741 21.59 6.09 -40.16
N GLY A 742 20.70 6.33 -41.13
CA GLY A 742 21.04 6.43 -42.54
C GLY A 742 21.75 5.18 -43.08
N ALA A 743 22.98 5.35 -43.56
CA ALA A 743 23.83 4.28 -44.08
C ALA A 743 24.78 3.67 -43.04
N TYR A 744 24.77 4.15 -41.79
CA TYR A 744 25.82 3.86 -40.82
C TYR A 744 25.30 3.13 -39.56
N ASN A 745 26.14 2.24 -39.02
CA ASN A 745 26.06 1.81 -37.62
C ASN A 745 26.98 2.71 -36.79
N TYR A 746 26.62 2.94 -35.53
CA TYR A 746 27.45 3.69 -34.58
C TYR A 746 27.94 2.78 -33.46
N THR A 747 29.20 2.94 -33.08
CA THR A 747 29.85 2.24 -31.97
C THR A 747 30.37 3.26 -30.96
N LEU A 748 30.49 2.84 -29.70
CA LEU A 748 31.04 3.66 -28.63
C LEU A 748 32.52 3.31 -28.46
N GLN A 749 33.39 4.32 -28.52
CA GLN A 749 34.83 4.19 -28.46
C GLN A 749 35.41 5.08 -27.35
N HIS A 750 36.40 4.55 -26.63
CA HIS A 750 37.24 5.33 -25.72
C HIS A 750 38.21 6.19 -26.52
N GLY A 751 38.38 7.44 -26.10
CA GLY A 751 39.28 8.39 -26.74
C GLY A 751 40.72 7.88 -26.80
N THR A 752 41.39 8.07 -27.93
CA THR A 752 42.80 7.64 -28.07
C THR A 752 43.80 8.67 -27.52
N ALA A 753 43.35 9.89 -27.27
CA ALA A 753 44.18 11.03 -26.85
C ALA A 753 43.65 11.72 -25.57
N ASP A 754 42.49 11.31 -25.09
CA ASP A 754 41.82 11.82 -23.90
C ASP A 754 41.03 10.69 -23.22
N GLU A 755 40.48 10.97 -22.04
CA GLU A 755 39.70 10.02 -21.24
C GLU A 755 38.20 10.07 -21.58
N SER A 756 37.82 10.73 -22.67
CA SER A 756 36.41 10.93 -23.09
C SER A 756 35.91 9.75 -23.92
N TRP A 757 34.58 9.65 -24.08
CA TRP A 757 33.96 8.60 -24.91
C TRP A 757 33.14 9.19 -26.04
N TYR A 758 33.24 8.54 -27.19
CA TYR A 758 32.73 9.05 -28.46
C TYR A 758 31.87 8.00 -29.18
N LEU A 759 30.71 8.41 -29.70
CA LEU A 759 30.01 7.65 -30.73
C LEU A 759 30.71 7.87 -32.07
N THR A 760 31.15 6.80 -32.70
CA THR A 760 31.79 6.82 -34.01
C THR A 760 30.99 5.97 -35.00
N SER A 761 30.74 6.50 -36.19
CA SER A 761 30.17 5.72 -37.28
C SER A 761 31.19 4.68 -37.74
N GLU A 762 30.76 3.44 -37.96
CA GLU A 762 31.58 2.41 -38.58
C GLU A 762 32.05 2.87 -39.97
N ALA A 763 33.29 2.51 -40.34
CA ALA A 763 33.85 2.85 -41.65
C ALA A 763 33.12 2.12 -42.80
N ALA A 764 32.53 0.95 -42.50
CA ALA A 764 31.70 0.21 -43.44
C ALA A 764 30.24 0.69 -43.34
N TYR A 765 29.55 0.71 -44.48
CA TYR A 765 28.11 0.89 -44.48
C TYR A 765 27.40 -0.30 -43.86
N ARG A 766 26.22 -0.06 -43.29
CA ARG A 766 25.36 -1.14 -42.78
C ARG A 766 24.96 -2.12 -43.90
N ALA A 767 24.72 -3.37 -43.52
CA ALA A 767 24.43 -4.46 -44.44
C ALA A 767 23.23 -4.19 -45.37
N GLU A 768 22.24 -3.47 -44.85
CA GLU A 768 21.03 -3.07 -45.56
C GLU A 768 21.33 -2.22 -46.80
N THR A 769 22.43 -1.45 -46.79
CA THR A 769 22.84 -0.61 -47.90
C THR A 769 23.15 -1.43 -49.16
N ALA A 770 23.99 -2.47 -49.02
CA ALA A 770 24.30 -3.38 -50.11
C ALA A 770 23.07 -4.21 -50.50
N LEU A 771 22.27 -4.63 -49.51
CA LEU A 771 21.08 -5.42 -49.75
C LEU A 771 20.06 -4.66 -50.62
N TYR A 772 19.75 -3.42 -50.29
CA TYR A 772 18.77 -2.60 -51.03
C TYR A 772 19.32 -2.11 -52.38
N ALA A 773 20.62 -1.84 -52.48
CA ALA A 773 21.24 -1.45 -53.76
C ALA A 773 21.16 -2.56 -54.81
N SER A 774 21.17 -3.83 -54.38
CA SER A 774 21.08 -4.97 -55.29
C SER A 774 19.71 -5.13 -55.97
N LEU A 775 18.64 -4.50 -55.44
CA LEU A 775 17.27 -4.71 -55.93
C LEU A 775 17.11 -4.33 -57.41
N PHE A 776 17.71 -3.23 -57.85
CA PHE A 776 17.66 -2.80 -59.25
C PHE A 776 18.25 -3.84 -60.20
N ALA A 777 19.40 -4.40 -59.83
CA ALA A 777 20.07 -5.39 -60.66
C ALA A 777 19.24 -6.67 -60.79
N GLN A 778 18.65 -7.12 -59.69
CA GLN A 778 17.85 -8.33 -59.64
C GLN A 778 16.58 -8.22 -60.49
N THR A 779 15.85 -7.11 -60.41
CA THR A 779 14.62 -6.92 -61.22
C THR A 779 14.95 -6.81 -62.71
N LEU A 780 15.98 -6.04 -63.07
CA LEU A 780 16.41 -5.85 -64.46
C LEU A 780 16.91 -7.17 -65.08
N ASP A 781 17.72 -7.97 -64.37
CA ASP A 781 18.17 -9.25 -64.90
C ASP A 781 17.04 -10.27 -65.05
N TYR A 782 16.13 -10.35 -64.08
CA TYR A 782 14.95 -11.21 -64.17
C TYR A 782 14.12 -10.88 -65.42
N ASP A 783 13.83 -9.59 -65.64
CA ASP A 783 13.02 -9.15 -66.78
C ASP A 783 13.70 -9.39 -68.12
N ARG A 784 15.01 -9.19 -68.22
CA ARG A 784 15.76 -9.47 -69.45
C ARG A 784 15.67 -10.94 -69.83
N VAL A 785 15.85 -11.82 -68.84
CA VAL A 785 15.80 -13.26 -69.05
C VAL A 785 14.37 -13.71 -69.41
N LEU A 786 13.37 -13.14 -68.75
CA LEU A 786 11.95 -13.40 -69.05
C LEU A 786 11.53 -12.92 -70.45
N ALA A 787 12.09 -11.81 -70.95
CA ALA A 787 11.78 -11.32 -72.29
C ALA A 787 12.33 -12.25 -73.38
N GLY A 788 13.50 -12.87 -73.19
CA GLY A 788 14.04 -13.88 -74.12
C GLY A 788 14.34 -13.37 -75.56
N SER A 789 14.57 -14.31 -76.49
CA SER A 789 14.85 -14.04 -77.90
C SER A 789 13.78 -14.59 -78.85
N TYR A 790 13.78 -14.12 -80.10
CA TYR A 790 12.88 -14.58 -81.17
C TYR A 790 12.74 -16.11 -81.23
N SER A 791 13.87 -16.83 -81.21
CA SER A 791 13.92 -18.30 -81.26
C SER A 791 13.12 -19.03 -80.18
N GLN A 792 12.88 -18.38 -79.04
CA GLN A 792 12.13 -18.95 -77.93
C GLN A 792 10.61 -18.78 -78.13
N ARG A 793 10.19 -17.81 -78.96
CA ARG A 793 8.80 -17.54 -79.33
C ARG A 793 8.39 -18.14 -80.68
N SER A 794 9.31 -18.26 -81.62
CA SER A 794 9.02 -18.74 -82.98
C SER A 794 8.95 -20.27 -83.07
N ASN A 795 8.07 -20.82 -83.91
CA ASN A 795 7.90 -22.26 -84.09
C ASN A 795 8.27 -22.69 -85.51
N ASN A 796 9.27 -23.54 -85.67
CA ASN A 796 9.73 -24.05 -86.98
C ASN A 796 8.83 -25.15 -87.57
N ALA A 797 7.80 -25.62 -86.86
CA ALA A 797 6.94 -26.73 -87.27
C ALA A 797 5.62 -26.32 -87.98
N GLN A 798 5.41 -25.03 -88.26
CA GLN A 798 4.14 -24.50 -88.81
C GLN A 798 4.26 -24.08 -90.28
N ARG A 799 3.26 -24.44 -91.10
CA ARG A 799 3.13 -24.03 -92.52
C ARG A 799 1.96 -23.07 -92.67
N GLY A 800 2.20 -21.86 -93.21
CA GLY A 800 1.14 -20.89 -93.55
C GLY A 800 0.71 -19.97 -92.39
N SER A 801 -0.56 -19.55 -92.41
CA SER A 801 -1.15 -18.51 -91.55
C SER A 801 -1.74 -19.01 -90.21
N ASP A 802 -1.33 -20.18 -89.73
CA ASP A 802 -1.88 -20.82 -88.53
C ASP A 802 -1.42 -20.12 -87.24
N ASN A 803 -2.34 -19.83 -86.33
CA ASN A 803 -2.01 -19.24 -85.03
C ASN A 803 -1.41 -20.30 -84.09
N ALA A 804 -0.44 -19.91 -83.26
CA ALA A 804 0.16 -20.77 -82.24
C ALA A 804 -0.20 -20.33 -80.82
N VAL A 805 -0.26 -21.29 -79.91
CA VAL A 805 -0.11 -21.07 -78.46
C VAL A 805 1.17 -21.72 -78.01
N TRP A 806 1.94 -21.03 -77.18
CA TRP A 806 3.20 -21.53 -76.64
C TRP A 806 3.30 -21.31 -75.14
N GLY A 807 4.03 -22.18 -74.48
CA GLY A 807 4.38 -22.06 -73.08
C GLY A 807 5.83 -22.42 -72.85
N ARG A 808 6.49 -21.73 -71.94
CA ARG A 808 7.81 -22.13 -71.45
C ARG A 808 7.92 -22.03 -69.94
N ILE A 809 8.66 -22.96 -69.37
CA ILE A 809 9.16 -22.90 -67.99
C ILE A 809 10.68 -22.78 -68.06
N GLN A 810 11.22 -21.83 -67.31
CA GLN A 810 12.66 -21.62 -67.22
C GLN A 810 13.05 -21.48 -65.75
N GLY A 811 14.17 -22.10 -65.40
CA GLY A 811 14.81 -21.93 -64.11
C GLY A 811 16.31 -21.82 -64.28
N GLY A 812 16.96 -21.13 -63.36
CA GLY A 812 18.40 -20.94 -63.45
C GLY A 812 18.98 -20.26 -62.22
N HIS A 813 20.25 -19.96 -62.34
CA HIS A 813 21.02 -19.24 -61.35
C HIS A 813 21.65 -18.01 -62.02
N LEU A 814 21.58 -16.85 -61.37
CA LEU A 814 22.21 -15.60 -61.79
C LEU A 814 22.98 -14.99 -60.62
N GLY A 815 23.97 -14.17 -60.94
CA GLY A 815 24.72 -13.45 -59.92
C GLY A 815 25.68 -12.44 -60.49
N HIS A 816 26.13 -11.56 -59.61
CA HIS A 816 27.16 -10.57 -59.85
C HIS A 816 28.34 -10.83 -58.92
N GLY A 817 29.56 -10.81 -59.46
CA GLY A 817 30.76 -10.74 -58.63
C GLY A 817 31.15 -9.28 -58.42
N ASP A 818 31.32 -8.85 -57.17
CA ASP A 818 31.81 -7.50 -56.90
C ASP A 818 33.33 -7.42 -57.09
N ARG A 819 33.76 -6.32 -57.71
CA ARG A 819 35.16 -6.07 -58.07
C ARG A 819 35.69 -4.75 -57.51
N LYS A 820 34.84 -3.85 -56.99
CA LYS A 820 35.25 -2.48 -56.58
C LYS A 820 34.45 -1.84 -55.42
N GLY A 821 33.40 -2.49 -54.89
CA GLY A 821 32.61 -1.99 -53.76
C GLY A 821 31.52 -0.98 -54.14
N LEU A 822 30.43 -0.98 -53.37
CA LEU A 822 29.23 -0.19 -53.61
C LEU A 822 29.50 1.33 -53.69
N ALA A 823 30.44 1.84 -52.90
CA ALA A 823 30.84 3.25 -52.92
C ALA A 823 31.40 3.71 -54.28
N GLN A 824 31.92 2.78 -55.10
CA GLN A 824 32.43 3.06 -56.44
C GLN A 824 31.36 2.84 -57.54
N GLY A 825 30.08 2.70 -57.15
CA GLY A 825 28.96 2.54 -58.06
C GLY A 825 28.83 1.13 -58.65
N THR A 826 29.42 0.11 -58.03
CA THR A 826 29.24 -1.27 -58.50
C THR A 826 27.98 -1.91 -57.92
N THR A 827 27.33 -2.77 -58.70
CA THR A 827 26.30 -3.66 -58.17
C THR A 827 26.92 -4.60 -57.12
N PRO A 828 26.31 -4.72 -55.93
CA PRO A 828 26.77 -5.63 -54.88
C PRO A 828 26.92 -7.09 -55.33
N GLU A 829 27.85 -7.81 -54.70
CA GLU A 829 28.01 -9.25 -54.95
C GLU A 829 26.71 -9.96 -54.57
N SER A 830 26.16 -10.70 -55.52
CA SER A 830 24.90 -11.41 -55.36
C SER A 830 24.91 -12.73 -56.11
N SER A 831 24.18 -13.70 -55.57
CA SER A 831 24.10 -15.05 -56.10
C SER A 831 22.73 -15.62 -55.76
N GLY A 832 21.95 -15.99 -56.77
CA GLY A 832 20.59 -16.43 -56.55
C GLY A 832 19.98 -17.27 -57.65
N SER A 833 18.90 -17.95 -57.31
CA SER A 833 18.09 -18.72 -58.24
C SER A 833 16.88 -17.93 -58.69
N TYR A 834 16.44 -18.15 -59.93
CA TYR A 834 15.18 -17.65 -60.44
C TYR A 834 14.41 -18.76 -61.15
N GLY A 835 13.09 -18.60 -61.24
CA GLY A 835 12.24 -19.46 -62.05
C GLY A 835 10.94 -18.78 -62.46
N PHE A 836 10.46 -19.06 -63.66
CA PHE A 836 9.19 -18.53 -64.16
C PHE A 836 8.46 -19.49 -65.09
N LEU A 837 7.14 -19.28 -65.17
CA LEU A 837 6.25 -19.83 -66.18
C LEU A 837 5.76 -18.69 -67.07
N GLN A 838 5.92 -18.84 -68.39
CA GLN A 838 5.43 -17.89 -69.39
C GLN A 838 4.51 -18.61 -70.38
N LEU A 839 3.35 -18.02 -70.66
CA LEU A 839 2.36 -18.53 -71.60
C LEU A 839 2.01 -17.41 -72.58
N GLY A 840 2.03 -17.71 -73.88
CA GLY A 840 1.73 -16.75 -74.93
C GLY A 840 1.03 -17.37 -76.11
N GLY A 841 0.53 -16.51 -77.00
CA GLY A 841 -0.12 -16.94 -78.22
C GLY A 841 -0.16 -15.85 -79.27
N ASP A 842 -0.40 -16.27 -80.51
CA ASP A 842 -0.45 -15.42 -81.69
C ASP A 842 -1.87 -14.83 -81.79
N LEU A 843 -1.96 -13.52 -81.95
CA LEU A 843 -3.22 -12.82 -82.25
C LEU A 843 -3.43 -12.65 -83.76
N LEU A 844 -2.33 -12.47 -84.50
CA LEU A 844 -2.31 -12.32 -85.95
C LEU A 844 -1.08 -13.03 -86.51
N ARG A 845 -1.28 -13.83 -87.56
CA ARG A 845 -0.19 -14.47 -88.28
C ARG A 845 -0.43 -14.53 -89.78
N THR A 846 0.59 -14.15 -90.54
CA THR A 846 0.69 -14.24 -91.99
C THR A 846 2.06 -14.80 -92.38
N ASP A 847 2.30 -15.02 -93.66
CA ASP A 847 3.58 -15.54 -94.16
C ASP A 847 4.78 -14.60 -93.88
N VAL A 848 4.52 -13.33 -93.56
CA VAL A 848 5.57 -12.30 -93.35
C VAL A 848 5.47 -11.57 -92.01
N LEU A 849 4.40 -11.78 -91.23
CA LEU A 849 4.15 -11.06 -89.98
C LEU A 849 3.48 -11.94 -88.91
N MET A 850 3.97 -11.87 -87.69
CA MET A 850 3.43 -12.53 -86.49
C MET A 850 3.30 -11.50 -85.37
N ALA A 851 2.11 -11.35 -84.79
CA ALA A 851 1.88 -10.48 -83.65
C ALA A 851 1.15 -11.25 -82.56
N GLY A 852 1.58 -11.11 -81.30
CA GLY A 852 1.00 -11.86 -80.19
C GLY A 852 1.25 -11.24 -78.82
N VAL A 853 0.73 -11.92 -77.80
CA VAL A 853 0.82 -11.51 -76.40
C VAL A 853 1.24 -12.69 -75.52
N TYR A 854 1.83 -12.39 -74.36
CA TYR A 854 2.12 -13.37 -73.33
C TYR A 854 1.93 -12.81 -71.92
N GLY A 855 1.63 -13.70 -70.98
CA GLY A 855 1.68 -13.44 -69.55
C GLY A 855 2.71 -14.34 -68.87
N ALA A 856 3.30 -13.87 -67.77
CA ALA A 856 4.23 -14.66 -66.98
C ALA A 856 4.10 -14.41 -65.49
N LEU A 857 4.47 -15.42 -64.72
CA LEU A 857 4.63 -15.35 -63.26
C LEU A 857 5.91 -16.07 -62.88
N GLY A 858 6.63 -15.55 -61.91
CA GLY A 858 7.83 -16.20 -61.41
C GLY A 858 8.38 -15.56 -60.15
N GLU A 859 9.49 -16.13 -59.71
CA GLU A 859 10.14 -15.78 -58.47
C GLU A 859 11.65 -15.79 -58.64
N SER A 860 12.33 -14.92 -57.88
CA SER A 860 13.78 -15.02 -57.66
C SER A 860 14.12 -14.92 -56.17
N ASN A 861 15.22 -15.57 -55.79
CA ASN A 861 15.77 -15.50 -54.44
C ASN A 861 17.29 -15.39 -54.52
N ASN A 862 17.84 -14.33 -53.97
CA ASN A 862 19.24 -13.94 -54.10
C ASN A 862 19.87 -13.69 -52.72
N GLU A 863 21.04 -14.26 -52.46
CA GLU A 863 21.88 -13.83 -51.34
C GLU A 863 22.79 -12.70 -51.78
N VAL A 864 22.95 -11.71 -50.91
CA VAL A 864 23.75 -10.50 -51.15
C VAL A 864 24.84 -10.40 -50.09
N LYS A 865 26.01 -9.95 -50.51
CA LYS A 865 27.16 -9.72 -49.63
C LYS A 865 27.54 -8.25 -49.58
N ASN A 866 28.16 -7.87 -48.46
CA ASN A 866 28.77 -6.57 -48.28
C ASN A 866 30.08 -6.45 -49.08
N ASP A 867 30.64 -5.24 -49.15
CA ASP A 867 31.92 -4.95 -49.81
C ASP A 867 33.10 -5.76 -49.23
N ASP A 868 33.04 -6.10 -47.93
CA ASP A 868 34.02 -6.96 -47.24
C ASP A 868 33.77 -8.47 -47.46
N ARG A 869 32.75 -8.83 -48.26
CA ARG A 869 32.24 -10.18 -48.54
C ARG A 869 31.57 -10.89 -47.36
N SER A 870 31.30 -10.19 -46.25
CA SER A 870 30.40 -10.70 -45.23
C SER A 870 28.97 -10.78 -45.75
N ARG A 871 28.13 -11.63 -45.14
CA ARG A 871 26.74 -11.81 -45.57
C ARG A 871 25.92 -10.56 -45.23
N ALA A 872 25.34 -9.90 -46.24
CA ALA A 872 24.47 -8.76 -46.04
C ALA A 872 23.03 -9.19 -45.74
N GLY A 873 22.52 -10.18 -46.48
CA GLY A 873 21.15 -10.65 -46.35
C GLY A 873 20.67 -11.41 -47.59
N SER A 874 19.36 -11.59 -47.68
CA SER A 874 18.70 -12.21 -48.83
C SER A 874 17.56 -11.34 -49.36
N VAL A 875 17.35 -11.38 -50.68
CA VAL A 875 16.26 -10.71 -51.39
C VAL A 875 15.42 -11.74 -52.12
N ARG A 876 14.11 -11.67 -51.92
CA ARG A 876 13.11 -12.44 -52.65
C ARG A 876 12.27 -11.51 -53.52
N ASP A 877 12.08 -11.85 -54.79
CA ASP A 877 11.20 -11.13 -55.71
C ASP A 877 10.09 -12.05 -56.23
N HIS A 878 8.84 -11.60 -56.15
CA HIS A 878 7.73 -12.18 -56.89
C HIS A 878 7.31 -11.25 -58.03
N ALA A 879 7.40 -11.74 -59.26
CA ALA A 879 7.20 -10.94 -60.46
C ALA A 879 6.02 -11.46 -61.30
N TYR A 880 5.19 -10.52 -61.76
CA TYR A 880 4.07 -10.75 -62.67
C TYR A 880 4.24 -9.88 -63.90
N SER A 881 4.25 -10.47 -65.10
CA SER A 881 4.57 -9.75 -66.33
C SER A 881 3.54 -9.96 -67.41
N LEU A 882 3.33 -8.92 -68.22
CA LEU A 882 2.53 -8.94 -69.44
C LEU A 882 3.37 -8.35 -70.57
N GLY A 883 3.43 -9.03 -71.71
CA GLY A 883 4.17 -8.55 -72.86
C GLY A 883 3.47 -8.80 -74.19
N GLY A 884 3.83 -7.98 -75.17
CA GLY A 884 3.43 -8.09 -76.57
C GLY A 884 4.66 -8.24 -77.45
N TYR A 885 4.50 -8.94 -78.56
CA TYR A 885 5.57 -9.13 -79.53
C TYR A 885 5.06 -9.00 -80.97
N LEU A 886 5.96 -8.55 -81.84
CA LEU A 886 5.74 -8.40 -83.27
C LEU A 886 6.99 -8.89 -84.01
N THR A 887 6.85 -9.92 -84.83
CA THR A 887 7.93 -10.44 -85.66
C THR A 887 7.57 -10.28 -87.12
N ALA A 888 8.46 -9.69 -87.91
CA ALA A 888 8.39 -9.68 -89.37
C ALA A 888 9.48 -10.58 -89.97
N VAL A 889 9.14 -11.34 -91.00
CA VAL A 889 10.08 -12.23 -91.70
C VAL A 889 9.98 -11.97 -93.21
N ASP A 890 11.12 -11.75 -93.85
CA ASP A 890 11.21 -11.65 -95.31
C ASP A 890 11.15 -13.05 -95.94
N SER A 891 10.15 -13.28 -96.79
CA SER A 891 9.87 -14.61 -97.36
C SER A 891 10.91 -15.10 -98.38
N GLY A 892 11.75 -14.21 -98.93
CA GLY A 892 12.79 -14.56 -99.89
C GLY A 892 14.14 -14.91 -99.24
N THR A 893 14.53 -14.17 -98.20
CA THR A 893 15.85 -14.29 -97.56
C THR A 893 15.81 -14.94 -96.18
N GLY A 894 14.63 -15.03 -95.55
CA GLY A 894 14.50 -15.46 -94.16
C GLY A 894 14.97 -14.43 -93.13
N LEU A 895 15.37 -13.23 -93.56
CA LEU A 895 15.71 -12.12 -92.67
C LEU A 895 14.53 -11.85 -91.75
N TRP A 896 14.75 -11.87 -90.44
CA TRP A 896 13.70 -11.56 -89.47
C TRP A 896 14.05 -10.34 -88.63
N ALA A 897 13.00 -9.64 -88.21
CA ALA A 897 13.05 -8.59 -87.20
C ALA A 897 11.99 -8.87 -86.14
N ASP A 898 12.37 -8.82 -84.87
CA ASP A 898 11.52 -9.17 -83.72
C ASP A 898 11.50 -8.01 -82.73
N MET A 899 10.30 -7.57 -82.36
CA MET A 899 10.07 -6.51 -81.40
C MET A 899 9.31 -7.06 -80.21
N VAL A 900 9.74 -6.71 -79.00
CA VAL A 900 9.06 -7.07 -77.74
C VAL A 900 8.88 -5.84 -76.87
N ALA A 901 7.70 -5.69 -76.29
CA ALA A 901 7.45 -4.78 -75.18
C ALA A 901 6.90 -5.58 -73.99
N GLN A 902 7.45 -5.38 -72.80
CA GLN A 902 7.06 -6.07 -71.56
C GLN A 902 6.90 -5.06 -70.43
N GLY A 903 5.84 -5.22 -69.63
CA GLY A 903 5.69 -4.60 -68.32
C GLY A 903 5.67 -5.66 -67.23
N SER A 904 6.43 -5.45 -66.16
CA SER A 904 6.53 -6.36 -65.01
C SER A 904 6.19 -5.63 -63.70
N ARG A 905 5.42 -6.28 -62.83
CA ARG A 905 5.17 -5.86 -61.45
C ARG A 905 6.00 -6.73 -60.52
N HIS A 906 6.81 -6.11 -59.67
CA HIS A 906 7.70 -6.77 -58.72
C HIS A 906 7.24 -6.57 -57.27
N SER A 907 7.41 -7.59 -56.44
CA SER A 907 7.15 -7.56 -55.00
C SER A 907 8.37 -8.12 -54.29
N LEU A 908 9.17 -7.22 -53.73
CA LEU A 908 10.50 -7.49 -53.22
C LEU A 908 10.50 -7.51 -51.69
N GLU A 909 11.18 -8.50 -51.13
CA GLU A 909 11.40 -8.63 -49.69
C GLU A 909 12.89 -8.85 -49.41
N ALA A 910 13.51 -7.88 -48.75
CA ALA A 910 14.91 -7.89 -48.35
C ALA A 910 15.03 -8.13 -46.84
N THR A 911 15.82 -9.12 -46.42
CA THR A 911 16.01 -9.48 -44.99
C THR A 911 17.50 -9.53 -44.63
N SER A 912 17.90 -8.79 -43.60
CA SER A 912 19.24 -8.79 -42.98
C SER A 912 19.19 -9.38 -41.55
N ALA A 913 20.30 -9.29 -40.80
CA ALA A 913 20.33 -9.69 -39.39
C ALA A 913 19.52 -8.76 -38.48
N ASP A 914 19.47 -7.46 -38.80
CA ASP A 914 18.90 -6.42 -37.94
C ASP A 914 17.59 -5.83 -38.51
N ASN A 915 17.28 -6.05 -39.79
CA ASN A 915 16.19 -5.38 -40.50
C ASN A 915 15.45 -6.31 -41.48
N ARG A 916 14.19 -5.96 -41.76
CA ARG A 916 13.36 -6.55 -42.82
C ARG A 916 12.66 -5.43 -43.58
N PHE A 917 12.80 -5.42 -44.90
CA PHE A 917 12.33 -4.34 -45.76
C PHE A 917 11.52 -4.90 -46.93
N HIS A 918 10.33 -4.34 -47.12
CA HIS A 918 9.44 -4.70 -48.21
C HIS A 918 9.26 -3.53 -49.15
N THR A 919 9.45 -3.76 -50.45
CA THR A 919 9.16 -2.79 -51.49
C THR A 919 8.51 -3.45 -52.68
N ARG A 920 7.98 -2.63 -53.58
CA ARG A 920 7.18 -2.99 -54.71
C ARG A 920 7.61 -2.10 -55.87
N GLY A 921 7.60 -2.62 -57.09
CA GLY A 921 7.99 -1.81 -58.24
C GLY A 921 7.36 -2.22 -59.55
N TRP A 922 7.58 -1.37 -60.55
CA TRP A 922 7.23 -1.60 -61.96
C TRP A 922 8.45 -1.49 -62.83
N SER A 923 8.56 -2.41 -63.78
CA SER A 923 9.61 -2.43 -64.78
C SER A 923 9.03 -2.47 -66.19
N TRP A 924 9.71 -1.80 -67.10
CA TRP A 924 9.38 -1.74 -68.53
C TRP A 924 10.60 -2.18 -69.34
N LEU A 925 10.37 -3.06 -70.31
CA LEU A 925 11.40 -3.56 -71.20
C LEU A 925 10.93 -3.43 -72.66
N GLY A 926 11.80 -2.87 -73.49
CA GLY A 926 11.68 -2.89 -74.95
C GLY A 926 12.85 -3.65 -75.56
N SER A 927 12.59 -4.55 -76.50
CA SER A 927 13.64 -5.25 -77.24
C SER A 927 13.40 -5.21 -78.75
N LEU A 928 14.49 -5.05 -79.50
CA LEU A 928 14.53 -5.17 -80.95
C LEU A 928 15.64 -6.15 -81.32
N GLY A 929 15.29 -7.23 -81.99
CA GLY A 929 16.21 -8.24 -82.50
C GLY A 929 16.11 -8.38 -84.01
N SER A 930 17.19 -8.82 -84.64
CA SER A 930 17.19 -9.23 -86.04
C SER A 930 18.20 -10.34 -86.28
N GLY A 931 17.91 -11.22 -87.25
CA GLY A 931 18.81 -12.28 -87.66
C GLY A 931 18.61 -12.69 -89.11
N LEU A 932 19.65 -13.23 -89.72
CA LEU A 932 19.67 -13.65 -91.13
C LEU A 932 20.12 -15.11 -91.24
N PRO A 933 19.23 -16.07 -91.48
CA PRO A 933 19.61 -17.46 -91.66
C PRO A 933 20.34 -17.66 -92.99
N LEU A 934 21.55 -18.21 -92.93
CA LEU A 934 22.37 -18.55 -94.09
C LEU A 934 22.52 -20.07 -94.18
N ASN A 935 21.98 -20.67 -95.25
CA ASN A 935 22.09 -22.10 -95.50
C ASN A 935 23.54 -22.49 -95.87
N ILE A 936 24.11 -23.41 -95.10
CA ILE A 936 25.41 -24.03 -95.34
C ILE A 936 25.15 -25.47 -95.79
N GLY A 937 25.03 -25.68 -97.10
CA GLY A 937 24.66 -26.99 -97.66
C GLY A 937 23.17 -27.31 -97.51
N THR A 938 22.82 -28.59 -97.45
CA THR A 938 21.41 -29.06 -97.51
C THR A 938 20.71 -29.18 -96.16
N SER A 939 21.42 -29.03 -95.03
CA SER A 939 20.85 -29.31 -93.71
C SER A 939 21.37 -28.44 -92.56
N LEU A 940 22.34 -27.56 -92.78
CA LEU A 940 22.96 -26.74 -91.73
C LEU A 940 22.67 -25.26 -91.99
N VAL A 941 22.39 -24.50 -90.92
CA VAL A 941 22.11 -23.06 -90.96
C VAL A 941 23.03 -22.35 -90.00
N LEU A 942 23.66 -21.29 -90.50
CA LEU A 942 24.35 -20.31 -89.69
C LEU A 942 23.55 -19.01 -89.72
N GLU A 943 23.15 -18.52 -88.57
CA GLU A 943 22.33 -17.32 -88.44
C GLU A 943 23.05 -16.31 -87.53
N PRO A 944 23.68 -15.27 -88.09
CA PRO A 944 24.10 -14.11 -87.32
C PRO A 944 22.87 -13.39 -86.76
N GLN A 945 22.94 -13.06 -85.48
CA GLN A 945 21.86 -12.42 -84.74
C GLN A 945 22.38 -11.23 -83.93
N VAL A 946 21.59 -10.16 -83.87
CA VAL A 946 21.80 -9.03 -82.96
C VAL A 946 20.50 -8.70 -82.24
N GLN A 947 20.57 -8.40 -80.95
CA GLN A 947 19.45 -7.98 -80.13
C GLN A 947 19.85 -6.79 -79.27
N TYR A 948 19.05 -5.73 -79.33
CA TYR A 948 19.12 -4.60 -78.43
C TYR A 948 17.95 -4.68 -77.43
N VAL A 949 18.23 -4.35 -76.17
CA VAL A 949 17.24 -4.29 -75.10
C VAL A 949 17.46 -3.00 -74.32
N TYR A 950 16.37 -2.27 -74.08
CA TYR A 950 16.31 -1.16 -73.14
C TYR A 950 15.36 -1.52 -72.00
N GLN A 951 15.77 -1.25 -70.76
CA GLN A 951 14.97 -1.51 -69.57
C GLN A 951 14.95 -0.30 -68.65
N SER A 952 13.83 -0.12 -67.95
CA SER A 952 13.70 0.83 -66.85
C SER A 952 12.87 0.22 -65.74
N THR A 953 13.25 0.45 -64.48
CA THR A 953 12.56 -0.03 -63.28
C THR A 953 12.37 1.13 -62.31
N SER A 954 11.24 1.13 -61.61
CA SER A 954 10.95 2.07 -60.52
C SER A 954 10.45 1.28 -59.33
N LEU A 955 10.99 1.56 -58.14
CA LEU A 955 10.64 0.89 -56.88
C LEU A 955 10.02 1.91 -55.92
N ASP A 956 9.09 1.45 -55.07
CA ASP A 956 8.42 2.25 -54.05
C ASP A 956 9.40 2.52 -52.88
N ASN A 957 9.44 3.75 -52.39
CA ASN A 957 10.22 4.12 -51.20
C ASN A 957 9.70 3.39 -49.94
N GLY A 958 10.55 3.25 -48.93
CA GLY A 958 10.19 2.64 -47.65
C GLY A 958 11.01 3.14 -46.48
N HIS A 959 10.93 2.42 -45.35
CA HIS A 959 11.65 2.74 -44.12
C HIS A 959 12.06 1.45 -43.37
N ASP A 960 13.20 1.48 -42.68
CA ASP A 960 13.68 0.43 -41.77
C ASP A 960 14.24 1.03 -40.46
N ASN A 961 14.85 0.24 -39.57
CA ASN A 961 15.33 0.73 -38.26
C ASN A 961 16.45 1.79 -38.38
N GLY A 962 17.14 1.85 -39.52
CA GLY A 962 18.16 2.86 -39.78
C GLY A 962 17.63 4.10 -40.50
N GLY A 963 16.41 4.07 -41.03
CA GLY A 963 15.80 5.26 -41.63
C GLY A 963 15.08 5.04 -42.96
N TYR A 964 14.93 6.13 -43.72
CA TYR A 964 14.25 6.12 -45.01
C TYR A 964 15.13 5.53 -46.11
N VAL A 965 14.48 4.74 -46.96
CA VAL A 965 15.04 4.10 -48.14
C VAL A 965 14.32 4.65 -49.35
N ASN A 966 14.99 5.49 -50.13
CA ASN A 966 14.41 6.15 -51.29
C ASN A 966 15.01 5.59 -52.58
N PHE A 967 14.16 5.01 -53.43
CA PHE A 967 14.55 4.55 -54.75
C PHE A 967 14.20 5.61 -55.79
N GLY A 968 15.17 5.92 -56.65
CA GLY A 968 14.94 6.61 -57.92
C GLY A 968 14.61 5.60 -59.03
N THR A 969 14.98 5.96 -60.25
CA THR A 969 14.78 5.08 -61.41
C THR A 969 16.03 4.24 -61.67
N GLY A 970 15.84 2.94 -61.91
CA GLY A 970 16.85 2.07 -62.51
C GLY A 970 16.68 2.00 -64.01
N SER A 971 17.78 1.86 -64.75
CA SER A 971 17.76 1.58 -66.18
C SER A 971 18.92 0.68 -66.59
N ALA A 972 18.81 0.04 -67.75
CA ALA A 972 19.90 -0.71 -68.37
C ALA A 972 19.71 -0.82 -69.88
N GLN A 973 20.83 -0.83 -70.62
CA GLN A 973 20.86 -1.15 -72.04
C GLN A 973 21.73 -2.35 -72.30
N HIS A 974 21.24 -3.28 -73.12
CA HIS A 974 21.95 -4.49 -73.51
C HIS A 974 22.04 -4.61 -75.03
N VAL A 975 23.22 -4.96 -75.52
CA VAL A 975 23.42 -5.43 -76.90
C VAL A 975 23.95 -6.85 -76.83
N ARG A 976 23.22 -7.79 -77.43
CA ARG A 976 23.66 -9.17 -77.66
C ARG A 976 23.96 -9.36 -79.13
N ALA A 977 25.16 -9.79 -79.46
CA ALA A 977 25.53 -10.23 -80.79
C ALA A 977 25.94 -11.70 -80.74
N GLY A 978 25.34 -12.54 -81.59
CA GLY A 978 25.55 -13.98 -81.56
C GLY A 978 25.57 -14.62 -82.95
N LEU A 979 26.11 -15.83 -83.02
CA LEU A 979 26.13 -16.66 -84.22
C LEU A 979 25.44 -17.97 -83.89
N ARG A 980 24.20 -18.17 -84.35
CA ARG A 980 23.46 -19.41 -84.13
C ARG A 980 23.80 -20.42 -85.22
N LEU A 981 24.34 -21.57 -84.84
CA LEU A 981 24.60 -22.69 -85.73
C LEU A 981 23.65 -23.83 -85.36
N GLY A 982 22.93 -24.37 -86.34
CA GLY A 982 22.05 -25.50 -86.12
C GLY A 982 21.71 -26.23 -87.40
N ASN A 983 20.95 -27.32 -87.29
CA ASN A 983 20.35 -27.93 -88.47
C ASN A 983 18.97 -27.33 -88.78
N GLN A 984 18.59 -27.36 -90.05
CA GLN A 984 17.25 -27.02 -90.50
C GLN A 984 16.70 -28.23 -91.24
N SER A 985 15.86 -29.01 -90.55
CA SER A 985 15.01 -30.03 -91.16
C SER A 985 13.60 -29.48 -91.26
N ASP A 986 12.95 -29.62 -92.42
CA ASP A 986 11.51 -29.41 -92.56
C ASP A 986 10.82 -30.35 -91.57
N MET A 987 10.28 -29.79 -90.48
CA MET A 987 9.62 -30.57 -89.44
C MET A 987 8.25 -31.03 -89.99
N VAL A 988 8.25 -32.12 -90.78
CA VAL A 988 7.05 -32.72 -91.35
C VAL A 988 6.76 -34.04 -90.65
N PHE A 989 5.83 -34.00 -89.70
CA PHE A 989 5.36 -35.18 -89.00
C PHE A 989 4.58 -36.12 -89.95
N GLY A 990 5.11 -37.33 -90.17
CA GLY A 990 4.40 -38.40 -90.90
C GLY A 990 4.84 -38.67 -92.34
N GLN A 991 5.96 -38.12 -92.82
CA GLN A 991 6.60 -38.58 -94.08
C GLN A 991 7.89 -39.38 -93.81
N GLY A 992 7.73 -40.57 -93.22
CA GLY A 992 8.70 -41.65 -93.37
C GLY A 992 8.20 -42.62 -94.45
N THR A 993 8.99 -42.89 -95.47
CA THR A 993 8.70 -43.99 -96.41
C THR A 993 9.06 -45.31 -95.73
N SER A 994 8.06 -46.01 -95.18
CA SER A 994 8.22 -47.43 -94.87
C SER A 994 8.14 -48.23 -96.17
N THR A 995 9.14 -49.08 -96.46
CA THR A 995 9.20 -49.91 -97.67
C THR A 995 8.44 -51.25 -97.57
N LEU A 996 7.59 -51.44 -96.55
CA LEU A 996 6.80 -52.68 -96.36
C LEU A 996 5.29 -52.46 -96.56
N ALA A 997 4.68 -53.16 -97.52
CA ALA A 997 3.24 -53.13 -97.77
C ALA A 997 2.46 -53.90 -96.67
N GLY A 998 1.52 -53.23 -95.99
CA GLY A 998 0.51 -53.92 -95.15
C GLY A 998 0.21 -53.33 -93.76
N TYR A 999 0.83 -52.23 -93.32
CA TYR A 999 0.59 -51.64 -91.99
C TYR A 999 0.30 -50.12 -92.07
N GLU A 1000 -0.89 -49.74 -92.53
CA GLU A 1000 -1.33 -48.32 -92.61
C GLU A 1000 -2.03 -47.80 -91.34
N SER A 1001 -2.19 -48.60 -90.28
CA SER A 1001 -2.84 -48.11 -89.06
C SER A 1001 -2.52 -48.97 -87.85
N THR A 1002 -1.50 -48.58 -87.06
CA THR A 1002 -1.47 -48.55 -85.57
C THR A 1002 -0.05 -48.41 -85.01
N MET A 1003 0.17 -47.33 -84.25
CA MET A 1003 1.19 -47.09 -83.21
C MET A 1003 2.70 -47.02 -83.51
N LYS A 1004 3.28 -45.90 -83.01
CA LYS A 1004 4.66 -45.68 -82.50
C LYS A 1004 5.81 -45.84 -83.49
N LEU A 1005 6.20 -44.73 -84.10
CA LEU A 1005 7.54 -44.54 -84.68
C LEU A 1005 8.57 -44.41 -83.54
N SER A 1006 9.77 -44.99 -83.75
CA SER A 1006 10.89 -44.90 -82.81
C SER A 1006 11.47 -43.48 -82.78
N ALA A 1007 12.11 -43.08 -81.68
CA ALA A 1007 12.69 -41.73 -81.53
C ALA A 1007 13.74 -41.35 -82.61
N ALA A 1008 14.20 -42.30 -83.42
CA ALA A 1008 15.17 -42.07 -84.50
C ALA A 1008 14.57 -41.42 -85.76
N GLU A 1009 13.24 -41.31 -85.88
CA GLU A 1009 12.54 -40.78 -87.07
C GLU A 1009 11.74 -39.48 -86.80
N LEU A 1010 11.86 -38.91 -85.59
CA LEU A 1010 11.23 -37.63 -85.25
C LEU A 1010 12.00 -36.47 -85.91
N PRO A 1011 11.33 -35.49 -86.55
CA PRO A 1011 12.02 -34.29 -87.03
C PRO A 1011 12.56 -33.49 -85.85
N VAL A 1012 13.89 -33.41 -85.75
CA VAL A 1012 14.61 -32.76 -84.66
C VAL A 1012 15.53 -31.68 -85.19
N ASN A 1013 15.42 -30.47 -84.62
CA ASN A 1013 16.33 -29.37 -84.85
C ASN A 1013 17.17 -29.12 -83.58
N TRP A 1014 18.49 -29.20 -83.69
CA TRP A 1014 19.46 -28.82 -82.68
C TRP A 1014 20.15 -27.52 -83.09
N TRP A 1015 20.56 -26.73 -82.09
CA TRP A 1015 21.29 -25.49 -82.32
C TRP A 1015 22.20 -25.13 -81.15
N VAL A 1016 23.22 -24.32 -81.44
CA VAL A 1016 24.11 -23.68 -80.47
C VAL A 1016 24.36 -22.23 -80.88
N THR A 1017 24.37 -21.32 -79.90
CA THR A 1017 24.52 -19.87 -80.11
C THR A 1017 25.53 -19.30 -79.11
N PRO A 1018 26.83 -19.27 -79.45
CA PRO A 1018 27.75 -18.36 -78.79
C PRO A 1018 27.34 -16.89 -79.04
N SER A 1019 27.44 -16.07 -78.00
CA SER A 1019 27.07 -14.65 -78.01
C SER A 1019 27.99 -13.82 -77.11
N VAL A 1020 28.14 -12.55 -77.46
CA VAL A 1020 28.70 -11.52 -76.58
C VAL A 1020 27.57 -10.59 -76.17
N ILE A 1021 27.42 -10.37 -74.86
CA ILE A 1021 26.46 -9.43 -74.29
C ILE A 1021 27.24 -8.26 -73.71
N ARG A 1022 26.95 -7.05 -74.22
CA ARG A 1022 27.46 -5.79 -73.67
C ARG A 1022 26.33 -5.07 -72.94
N THR A 1023 26.52 -4.83 -71.65
CA THR A 1023 25.65 -3.98 -70.83
C THR A 1023 26.29 -2.61 -70.66
N PHE A 1024 25.54 -1.54 -70.91
CA PHE A 1024 25.98 -0.15 -70.74
C PHE A 1024 24.80 0.73 -70.35
N GLY A 1025 25.07 1.95 -69.87
CA GLY A 1025 24.03 2.87 -69.39
C GLY A 1025 23.13 2.22 -68.34
N SER A 1026 23.71 1.33 -67.53
CA SER A 1026 23.01 0.67 -66.43
C SER A 1026 23.35 1.37 -65.13
N ASP A 1027 22.37 2.03 -64.56
CA ASP A 1027 22.46 2.77 -63.30
C ASP A 1027 21.12 2.62 -62.57
N GLY A 1028 21.16 2.55 -61.24
CA GLY A 1028 19.95 2.66 -60.42
C GLY A 1028 20.19 3.54 -59.22
N ASP A 1029 19.31 4.50 -58.97
CA ASP A 1029 19.54 5.49 -57.91
C ASP A 1029 18.93 5.04 -56.58
N LEU A 1030 19.77 4.84 -55.57
CA LEU A 1030 19.36 4.53 -54.20
C LEU A 1030 19.86 5.61 -53.27
N ASN A 1031 18.97 6.15 -52.44
CA ASN A 1031 19.31 7.09 -51.38
C ASN A 1031 18.92 6.49 -50.03
N MET A 1032 19.90 6.31 -49.16
CA MET A 1032 19.67 6.06 -47.73
C MET A 1032 19.69 7.41 -47.03
N GLY A 1033 18.53 7.90 -46.58
CA GLY A 1033 18.38 9.26 -46.09
C GLY A 1033 17.05 9.93 -46.49
N THR A 1034 16.93 11.25 -46.34
CA THR A 1034 15.75 12.05 -46.71
C THR A 1034 16.12 13.12 -47.74
N THR A 1035 15.13 13.85 -48.28
CA THR A 1035 15.35 14.90 -49.29
C THR A 1035 16.08 16.15 -48.77
N THR A 1036 16.48 16.18 -47.50
CA THR A 1036 17.25 17.26 -46.90
C THR A 1036 18.67 17.31 -47.49
N ALA A 1037 19.05 18.46 -48.06
CA ALA A 1037 20.33 18.64 -48.75
C ALA A 1037 21.55 18.31 -47.84
N GLY A 1038 22.49 17.52 -48.34
CA GLY A 1038 23.73 17.14 -47.63
C GLY A 1038 23.62 15.92 -46.71
N SER A 1039 22.42 15.36 -46.52
CA SER A 1039 22.17 14.27 -45.57
C SER A 1039 21.93 12.90 -46.22
N ASN A 1040 21.82 12.84 -47.55
CA ASN A 1040 21.68 11.59 -48.30
C ASN A 1040 23.05 10.96 -48.60
N VAL A 1041 23.17 9.66 -48.34
CA VAL A 1041 24.18 8.84 -49.00
C VAL A 1041 23.54 8.21 -50.22
N THR A 1042 23.98 8.66 -51.39
CA THR A 1042 23.50 8.19 -52.69
C THR A 1042 24.40 7.08 -53.21
N PHE A 1043 23.78 6.00 -53.66
CA PHE A 1043 24.42 4.88 -54.31
C PHE A 1043 23.80 4.73 -55.70
N SER A 1044 24.66 4.63 -56.72
CA SER A 1044 24.24 4.36 -58.10
C SER A 1044 24.82 3.03 -58.60
N PRO A 1045 24.35 1.87 -58.11
CA PRO A 1045 24.80 0.56 -58.55
C PRO A 1045 24.66 0.38 -60.07
N SER A 1046 25.75 0.00 -60.72
CA SER A 1046 25.84 -0.20 -62.17
C SER A 1046 26.19 -1.64 -62.54
N GLN A 1047 25.44 -2.19 -63.50
CA GLN A 1047 25.71 -3.50 -64.13
C GLN A 1047 26.59 -3.42 -65.39
N ASN A 1048 27.17 -2.25 -65.69
CA ASN A 1048 27.96 -2.02 -66.90
C ASN A 1048 29.09 -3.06 -67.03
N GLY A 1049 29.16 -3.75 -68.16
CA GLY A 1049 30.08 -4.87 -68.32
C GLY A 1049 29.92 -5.66 -69.62
N THR A 1050 30.71 -6.72 -69.75
CA THR A 1050 30.64 -7.64 -70.90
C THR A 1050 30.64 -9.07 -70.40
N ALA A 1051 29.70 -9.84 -70.92
CA ALA A 1051 29.58 -11.26 -70.67
C ALA A 1051 29.68 -12.06 -71.98
N LEU A 1052 30.22 -13.27 -71.86
CA LEU A 1052 30.16 -14.30 -72.90
C LEU A 1052 28.99 -15.22 -72.56
N ASP A 1053 28.13 -15.46 -73.53
CA ASP A 1053 26.93 -16.30 -73.38
C ASP A 1053 26.99 -17.45 -74.39
N VAL A 1054 26.66 -18.66 -73.97
CA VAL A 1054 26.50 -19.82 -74.84
C VAL A 1054 25.18 -20.48 -74.52
N GLN A 1055 24.30 -20.57 -75.50
CA GLN A 1055 23.04 -21.30 -75.40
C GLN A 1055 23.02 -22.46 -76.38
N ALA A 1056 22.45 -23.58 -76.00
CA ALA A 1056 22.24 -24.72 -76.87
C ALA A 1056 20.88 -25.36 -76.60
N GLY A 1057 20.23 -25.88 -77.63
CA GLY A 1057 18.91 -26.46 -77.50
C GLY A 1057 18.57 -27.46 -78.58
N VAL A 1058 17.52 -28.22 -78.31
CA VAL A 1058 16.93 -29.21 -79.20
C VAL A 1058 15.42 -29.03 -79.20
N GLU A 1059 14.82 -28.97 -80.39
CA GLU A 1059 13.37 -28.92 -80.61
C GLU A 1059 12.93 -30.12 -81.46
N ALA A 1060 11.87 -30.80 -81.03
CA ALA A 1060 11.32 -31.97 -81.69
C ALA A 1060 9.82 -31.79 -81.96
N GLN A 1061 9.39 -32.06 -83.18
CA GLN A 1061 7.97 -32.09 -83.52
C GLN A 1061 7.39 -33.46 -83.18
N ILE A 1062 6.56 -33.51 -82.14
CA ILE A 1062 6.01 -34.76 -81.57
C ILE A 1062 4.62 -35.09 -82.11
N ARG A 1063 3.94 -34.12 -82.74
CA ARG A 1063 2.72 -34.27 -83.56
C ARG A 1063 2.73 -33.22 -84.66
N GLN A 1064 1.88 -33.37 -85.68
CA GLN A 1064 1.74 -32.41 -86.78
C GLN A 1064 1.64 -30.94 -86.30
N ASN A 1065 0.97 -30.72 -85.17
CA ASN A 1065 0.76 -29.40 -84.62
C ASN A 1065 1.42 -29.16 -83.24
N VAL A 1066 2.32 -30.05 -82.77
CA VAL A 1066 2.95 -29.92 -81.44
C VAL A 1066 4.46 -30.05 -81.50
N THR A 1067 5.17 -29.04 -80.98
CA THR A 1067 6.63 -29.00 -80.83
C THR A 1067 7.02 -28.93 -79.36
N LEU A 1068 7.98 -29.76 -78.96
CA LEU A 1068 8.61 -29.72 -77.65
C LEU A 1068 10.07 -29.27 -77.79
N GLY A 1069 10.52 -28.33 -76.96
CA GLY A 1069 11.89 -27.84 -76.94
C GLY A 1069 12.51 -27.95 -75.55
N VAL A 1070 13.80 -28.25 -75.51
CA VAL A 1070 14.63 -28.12 -74.31
C VAL A 1070 15.90 -27.35 -74.66
N GLN A 1071 16.30 -26.42 -73.81
CA GLN A 1071 17.56 -25.68 -73.98
C GLN A 1071 18.25 -25.45 -72.64
N GLY A 1072 19.56 -25.26 -72.71
CA GLY A 1072 20.39 -24.83 -71.59
C GLY A 1072 21.31 -23.69 -72.01
N GLY A 1073 21.66 -22.84 -71.05
CA GLY A 1073 22.54 -21.69 -71.26
C GLY A 1073 23.55 -21.53 -70.14
N TYR A 1074 24.73 -21.00 -70.49
CA TYR A 1074 25.75 -20.56 -69.55
C TYR A 1074 26.27 -19.19 -69.96
N THR A 1075 26.27 -18.26 -69.01
CA THR A 1075 26.72 -16.88 -69.20
C THR A 1075 27.84 -16.58 -68.20
N ARG A 1076 28.96 -16.01 -68.66
CA ARG A 1076 30.09 -15.65 -67.81
C ARG A 1076 30.50 -14.20 -68.03
N SER A 1077 30.51 -13.43 -66.95
CA SER A 1077 31.05 -12.07 -66.92
C SER A 1077 32.56 -12.07 -67.12
N VAL A 1078 33.05 -11.36 -68.14
CA VAL A 1078 34.48 -11.23 -68.46
C VAL A 1078 35.04 -9.85 -68.17
N SER A 1079 34.20 -8.82 -68.05
CA SER A 1079 34.60 -7.48 -67.60
C SER A 1079 33.42 -6.72 -66.98
N GLY A 1080 33.70 -5.77 -66.09
CA GLY A 1080 32.67 -4.97 -65.41
C GLY A 1080 31.78 -5.80 -64.49
N ASN A 1081 30.53 -5.39 -64.31
CA ASN A 1081 29.59 -5.97 -63.34
C ASN A 1081 28.42 -6.69 -64.03
N SER A 1082 28.58 -7.15 -65.26
CA SER A 1082 27.53 -7.90 -65.95
C SER A 1082 27.20 -9.21 -65.21
N ALA A 1083 25.94 -9.64 -65.24
CA ALA A 1083 25.51 -10.89 -64.64
C ALA A 1083 26.19 -12.12 -65.29
N GLY A 1084 26.41 -13.15 -64.48
CA GLY A 1084 26.83 -14.48 -64.90
C GLY A 1084 25.93 -15.55 -64.28
N GLY A 1085 25.87 -16.74 -64.88
CA GLY A 1085 24.94 -17.76 -64.42
C GLY A 1085 24.73 -18.90 -65.40
N TYR A 1086 23.74 -19.74 -65.11
CA TYR A 1086 23.29 -20.82 -65.98
C TYR A 1086 21.77 -20.94 -65.95
N ASN A 1087 21.18 -21.50 -67.00
CA ASN A 1087 19.74 -21.72 -67.08
C ASN A 1087 19.39 -23.02 -67.81
N GLY A 1088 18.19 -23.51 -67.53
CA GLY A 1088 17.51 -24.56 -68.26
C GLY A 1088 16.07 -24.14 -68.56
N GLN A 1089 15.60 -24.42 -69.77
CA GLN A 1089 14.26 -24.09 -70.22
C GLN A 1089 13.64 -25.28 -70.95
N ALA A 1090 12.35 -25.50 -70.70
CA ALA A 1090 11.50 -26.37 -71.50
C ALA A 1090 10.39 -25.55 -72.15
N THR A 1091 10.06 -25.88 -73.39
CA THR A 1091 9.08 -25.15 -74.21
C THR A 1091 8.11 -26.11 -74.88
N LEU A 1092 6.85 -25.72 -74.93
CA LEU A 1092 5.78 -26.42 -75.64
C LEU A 1092 5.13 -25.41 -76.60
N LYS A 1093 4.99 -25.77 -77.87
CA LYS A 1093 4.34 -24.95 -78.89
C LYS A 1093 3.26 -25.78 -79.58
N VAL A 1094 2.05 -25.24 -79.70
CA VAL A 1094 0.89 -25.89 -80.31
C VAL A 1094 0.31 -24.99 -81.40
N ALA A 1095 0.20 -25.51 -82.61
CA ALA A 1095 -0.38 -24.86 -83.79
C ALA A 1095 -1.86 -25.23 -83.96
N PHE A 1096 -2.67 -24.33 -84.52
CA PHE A 1096 -4.10 -24.57 -84.80
C PHE A 1096 -4.52 -24.13 -86.18
#